data_AF-A0A8J2PJV6-F1
#
_entry.id   AF-A0A8J2PJV6-F1
#
_cell.length_a   1.000
_cell.length_b   1.000
_cell.length_c   1.000
_cell.angle_alpha   90.00
_cell.angle_beta   90.00
_cell.angle_gamma   90.00
#
_symmetry.space_group_name_H-M   'P 1'
#
loop_
_entity.id
_entity.type
_entity.pdbx_description
1 polymer ?
#
loop_
_entity_poly.entity_id
_entity_poly.type
_entity_poly.pdbx_seq_one_letter_code
_entity_poly.pdbx_strand_id
1 'polypeptide(L)'
;MSSEIKKRKEDEINGEDTKVTKLPRQNLPSLKIKSDLESTPFLDEVRSAWGSDDFDKNNVKLGNKPFLHAEIAGILEEPGILKELNEVLIYEEKSSDLFHFHQSCDLSSVPKDCEGFQEIQALSEFFQTTLFNAIKHITGLPLSGKFDIFASQYEITDHLLCHDDELDSRRVAFIIYMSEVWKQEYGGTLDLFDSTENESGPYPGRIIKSIVPEFNKIAFFEVTAKSFHQVSEVVQESACRRAISGWYYGEPLPRPSVTLPEDAFKNVNYLDRKEIALDEFVDPLYLNPDTLRSANDQLSENSEILLSSFFKPDLYKVLAKKLEAIESSQWESMGPANLRQYKQLPSSDPAFPPELLEFFGSKSFLEFLQELTEFPFASEPELRFYCSLKKFQNGSYTLVRGKDRSYKLSTVGSVSKFEDSNDTEGEGHESDSDADEQLKNVALNPNSNHAVAKVNGHPDENGIEEPEETKSTENGFGAVPENANTDQNSGNEQENSEEEPENSEEEPENSEEEEDPDKDEAIELEYEEDEEEEDEGPEILDMEGEESGEPNRVDIMFFIIPSKDSETSTGWEETWGGNRIYTDDLTGNQLINVAPASNSLAVVVRDGSISSHYSYTNCLASKNIFYCYDFEFDFPIGGC
;
A
#
# COMPACT_ATOMS: atom_id res chain seq x y z
N MET A 1 16.00 30.71 36.66
CA MET A 1 14.92 30.10 37.46
C MET A 1 15.04 28.57 37.36
N SER A 2 15.70 27.90 38.31
CA SER A 2 15.92 26.42 38.24
C SER A 2 15.80 25.70 39.61
N SER A 3 15.44 26.44 40.66
CA SER A 3 15.34 25.95 42.05
C SER A 3 13.91 25.80 42.57
N GLU A 4 12.92 26.41 41.91
CA GLU A 4 11.52 26.45 42.39
C GLU A 4 10.59 25.48 41.66
N ILE A 5 10.98 25.00 40.46
CA ILE A 5 10.20 24.00 39.72
C ILE A 5 10.33 22.60 40.35
N LYS A 6 11.50 22.24 40.88
CA LYS A 6 11.67 20.95 41.60
C LYS A 6 10.76 20.84 42.83
N LYS A 7 10.50 21.95 43.51
CA LYS A 7 9.71 21.96 44.76
C LYS A 7 8.19 22.02 44.56
N ARG A 8 7.70 21.79 43.34
CA ARG A 8 6.27 21.51 43.05
C ARG A 8 6.01 20.07 42.59
N LYS A 9 7.04 19.22 42.46
CA LYS A 9 6.87 17.80 42.12
C LYS A 9 6.93 16.84 43.32
N GLU A 10 7.09 17.35 44.54
CA GLU A 10 7.22 16.52 45.76
C GLU A 10 5.96 16.54 46.65
N ASP A 11 5.09 17.55 46.52
CA ASP A 11 3.91 17.74 47.39
C ASP A 11 2.58 17.14 46.83
N GLU A 12 2.53 16.72 45.55
CA GLU A 12 1.35 16.04 44.97
C GLU A 12 1.37 14.50 45.11
N ILE A 13 2.38 13.94 45.80
CA ILE A 13 2.56 12.48 45.98
C ILE A 13 1.74 11.93 47.18
N ASN A 14 0.97 12.77 47.89
CA ASN A 14 0.14 12.38 49.03
C ASN A 14 -1.35 12.70 48.82
N GLY A 15 -1.95 12.06 47.81
CA GLY A 15 -3.40 12.08 47.54
C GLY A 15 -3.97 10.66 47.56
N GLU A 16 -5.08 10.48 48.28
CA GLU A 16 -5.69 9.20 48.72
C GLU A 16 -5.57 7.98 47.78
N ASP A 17 -5.07 6.87 48.35
CA ASP A 17 -4.93 5.54 47.76
C ASP A 17 -6.31 4.87 47.54
N THR A 18 -7.09 5.37 46.58
CA THR A 18 -8.30 4.70 46.08
C THR A 18 -7.92 3.46 45.32
N LYS A 19 -7.69 2.38 46.06
CA LYS A 19 -7.46 1.03 45.52
C LYS A 19 -8.65 0.61 44.67
N VAL A 20 -8.48 0.72 43.36
CA VAL A 20 -9.20 -0.13 42.40
C VAL A 20 -8.83 -1.56 42.78
N THR A 21 -9.76 -2.26 43.44
CA THR A 21 -9.57 -3.65 43.83
C THR A 21 -9.56 -4.49 42.56
N LYS A 22 -8.37 -4.80 42.02
CA LYS A 22 -8.22 -5.82 40.97
C LYS A 22 -9.00 -7.05 41.44
N LEU A 23 -9.99 -7.46 40.65
CA LEU A 23 -10.87 -8.56 40.98
C LEU A 23 -10.05 -9.84 41.20
N PRO A 24 -10.47 -10.73 42.11
CA PRO A 24 -9.73 -11.97 42.34
C PRO A 24 -9.73 -12.78 41.05
N ARG A 25 -8.53 -13.17 40.58
CA ARG A 25 -8.32 -14.04 39.40
C ARG A 25 -9.17 -15.32 39.53
N GLN A 26 -10.32 -15.30 38.86
CA GLN A 26 -11.25 -16.41 38.68
C GLN A 26 -11.49 -16.49 37.17
N ASN A 27 -11.77 -17.70 36.66
CA ASN A 27 -12.01 -17.93 35.24
C ASN A 27 -13.00 -16.89 34.69
N LEU A 28 -12.61 -16.14 33.65
CA LEU A 28 -13.54 -15.23 32.98
C LEU A 28 -14.78 -16.03 32.53
N PRO A 29 -15.99 -15.44 32.58
CA PRO A 29 -17.16 -16.09 32.04
C PRO A 29 -16.98 -16.29 30.52
N SER A 30 -17.46 -17.41 30.01
CA SER A 30 -17.54 -17.66 28.56
C SER A 30 -18.22 -16.49 27.87
N LEU A 31 -17.51 -15.79 26.98
CA LEU A 31 -18.04 -14.62 26.30
C LEU A 31 -19.21 -15.02 25.40
N LYS A 32 -20.13 -14.08 25.24
CA LYS A 32 -21.40 -14.29 24.54
C LYS A 32 -21.62 -13.24 23.48
N ILE A 33 -22.39 -13.64 22.48
CA ILE A 33 -23.04 -12.69 21.61
C ILE A 33 -24.18 -12.02 22.43
N LYS A 34 -24.44 -10.74 22.20
CA LYS A 34 -25.54 -10.02 22.83
C LYS A 34 -26.86 -10.79 22.67
N SER A 35 -27.57 -11.04 23.77
CA SER A 35 -28.68 -12.00 23.82
C SER A 35 -29.85 -11.77 22.85
N ASP A 36 -30.07 -10.55 22.36
CA ASP A 36 -31.00 -10.27 21.25
C ASP A 36 -30.64 -11.08 19.98
N LEU A 37 -29.34 -11.19 19.70
CA LEU A 37 -28.75 -11.88 18.56
C LEU A 37 -28.44 -13.37 18.82
N GLU A 38 -28.33 -13.83 20.07
CA GLU A 38 -28.29 -15.28 20.36
C GLU A 38 -29.65 -15.99 20.11
N SER A 39 -30.73 -15.24 19.89
CA SER A 39 -32.05 -15.82 19.67
C SER A 39 -32.15 -16.52 18.30
N THR A 40 -32.30 -17.85 18.30
CA THR A 40 -32.33 -18.68 17.08
C THR A 40 -33.30 -18.17 16.00
N PRO A 41 -34.54 -17.75 16.31
CA PRO A 41 -35.45 -17.22 15.30
C PRO A 41 -34.97 -15.93 14.62
N PHE A 42 -34.15 -15.12 15.31
CA PHE A 42 -33.55 -13.92 14.71
C PHE A 42 -32.29 -14.26 13.91
N LEU A 43 -31.47 -15.23 14.35
CA LEU A 43 -30.37 -15.75 13.53
C LEU A 43 -30.88 -16.40 12.23
N ASP A 44 -32.01 -17.10 12.27
CA ASP A 44 -32.69 -17.65 11.09
C ASP A 44 -33.26 -16.54 10.19
N GLU A 45 -33.76 -15.44 10.74
CA GLU A 45 -34.18 -14.25 9.99
C GLU A 45 -32.98 -13.56 9.31
N VAL A 46 -31.89 -13.32 10.04
CA VAL A 46 -30.64 -12.71 9.52
C VAL A 46 -30.04 -13.60 8.43
N ARG A 47 -29.99 -14.93 8.63
CA ARG A 47 -29.58 -15.90 7.61
C ARG A 47 -30.47 -15.85 6.37
N SER A 48 -31.78 -15.75 6.54
CA SER A 48 -32.75 -15.66 5.42
C SER A 48 -32.63 -14.34 4.63
N ALA A 49 -31.99 -13.32 5.22
CA ALA A 49 -31.70 -12.04 4.60
C ALA A 49 -30.23 -11.88 4.15
N TRP A 50 -29.37 -12.90 4.31
CA TRP A 50 -28.00 -12.86 3.80
C TRP A 50 -28.03 -12.77 2.27
N GLY A 51 -27.45 -11.69 1.73
CA GLY A 51 -27.59 -11.31 0.31
C GLY A 51 -28.63 -10.22 0.02
N SER A 52 -29.34 -9.70 1.02
CA SER A 52 -30.14 -8.47 0.93
C SER A 52 -29.29 -7.22 1.16
N ASP A 53 -29.70 -6.09 0.58
CA ASP A 53 -29.16 -4.74 0.86
C ASP A 53 -30.03 -3.87 1.77
N ASP A 54 -31.32 -4.17 1.89
CA ASP A 54 -32.28 -3.40 2.72
C ASP A 54 -32.44 -3.91 4.18
N PHE A 55 -31.59 -4.82 4.67
CA PHE A 55 -31.72 -5.36 6.04
C PHE A 55 -30.98 -4.50 7.06
N ASP A 56 -31.73 -3.73 7.86
CA ASP A 56 -31.25 -2.96 9.02
C ASP A 56 -32.21 -3.20 10.21
N LYS A 57 -31.82 -4.07 11.15
CA LYS A 57 -32.69 -4.52 12.25
C LYS A 57 -31.90 -4.98 13.48
N ASN A 58 -32.34 -4.59 14.67
CA ASN A 58 -31.75 -5.00 15.95
C ASN A 58 -30.21 -4.82 16.04
N ASN A 59 -29.69 -3.73 15.46
CA ASN A 59 -28.25 -3.42 15.35
C ASN A 59 -27.45 -4.30 14.36
N VAL A 60 -28.11 -5.21 13.62
CA VAL A 60 -27.54 -5.95 12.48
C VAL A 60 -27.89 -5.21 11.19
N LYS A 61 -26.88 -4.97 10.35
CA LYS A 61 -27.03 -4.50 8.97
C LYS A 61 -26.39 -5.49 8.02
N LEU A 62 -27.07 -5.80 6.91
CA LEU A 62 -26.52 -6.65 5.83
C LEU A 62 -26.42 -5.81 4.55
N GLY A 63 -25.49 -6.16 3.67
CA GLY A 63 -25.38 -5.56 2.35
C GLY A 63 -24.81 -6.52 1.31
N ASN A 64 -25.30 -6.39 0.08
CA ASN A 64 -24.81 -7.14 -1.09
C ASN A 64 -23.98 -6.26 -2.06
N LYS A 65 -23.89 -4.95 -1.81
CA LYS A 65 -23.16 -3.96 -2.62
C LYS A 65 -22.05 -3.32 -1.77
N PRO A 66 -20.80 -3.29 -2.24
CA PRO A 66 -20.32 -3.86 -3.50
C PRO A 66 -20.24 -5.40 -3.52
N PHE A 67 -20.17 -6.04 -2.35
CA PHE A 67 -20.19 -7.50 -2.17
C PHE A 67 -20.88 -7.86 -0.83
N LEU A 68 -20.99 -9.17 -0.54
CA LEU A 68 -21.65 -9.70 0.65
C LEU A 68 -20.92 -9.33 1.94
N HIS A 69 -21.53 -8.47 2.76
CA HIS A 69 -20.97 -8.01 4.03
C HIS A 69 -22.06 -7.76 5.08
N ALA A 70 -21.64 -7.66 6.35
CA ALA A 70 -22.49 -7.27 7.46
C ALA A 70 -21.76 -6.36 8.46
N GLU A 71 -22.56 -5.58 9.19
CA GLU A 71 -22.17 -4.83 10.37
C GLU A 71 -23.08 -5.25 11.54
N ILE A 72 -22.53 -5.50 12.72
CA ILE A 72 -23.30 -5.78 13.93
C ILE A 72 -22.76 -4.91 15.07
N ALA A 73 -23.52 -3.90 15.48
CA ALA A 73 -23.13 -2.99 16.56
C ALA A 73 -23.54 -3.56 17.94
N GLY A 74 -22.57 -3.70 18.84
CA GLY A 74 -22.74 -4.32 20.15
C GLY A 74 -22.71 -5.85 20.10
N ILE A 75 -21.67 -6.45 19.49
CA ILE A 75 -21.57 -7.90 19.27
C ILE A 75 -21.41 -8.67 20.59
N LEU A 76 -20.51 -8.27 21.48
CA LEU A 76 -20.34 -8.88 22.81
C LEU A 76 -21.41 -8.36 23.78
N GLU A 77 -21.96 -9.27 24.59
CA GLU A 77 -22.87 -8.92 25.69
C GLU A 77 -22.15 -8.11 26.80
N GLU A 78 -20.92 -8.50 27.13
CA GLU A 78 -20.07 -7.86 28.15
C GLU A 78 -18.74 -7.37 27.52
N PRO A 79 -18.71 -6.20 26.86
CA PRO A 79 -17.55 -5.73 26.10
C PRO A 79 -16.41 -5.13 26.95
N GLY A 80 -16.45 -5.28 28.28
CA GLY A 80 -15.37 -4.81 29.18
C GLY A 80 -14.00 -5.36 28.80
N ILE A 81 -13.96 -6.61 28.33
CA ILE A 81 -12.75 -7.29 27.86
C ILE A 81 -12.04 -6.57 26.70
N LEU A 82 -12.77 -5.87 25.82
CA LEU A 82 -12.15 -5.08 24.74
C LEU A 82 -11.38 -3.87 25.28
N LYS A 83 -11.74 -3.37 26.48
CA LYS A 83 -11.01 -2.31 27.17
C LYS A 83 -9.77 -2.85 27.87
N GLU A 84 -9.91 -4.00 28.52
CA GLU A 84 -8.79 -4.71 29.16
C GLU A 84 -7.71 -5.07 28.11
N LEU A 85 -8.13 -5.57 26.94
CA LEU A 85 -7.25 -5.84 25.80
C LEU A 85 -6.56 -4.58 25.24
N ASN A 86 -7.25 -3.43 25.18
CA ASN A 86 -6.66 -2.15 24.79
C ASN A 86 -5.54 -1.67 25.76
N GLU A 87 -5.51 -2.14 27.01
CA GLU A 87 -4.51 -1.76 28.01
C GLU A 87 -3.28 -2.70 28.05
N VAL A 88 -3.43 -3.96 27.62
CA VAL A 88 -2.40 -5.02 27.79
C VAL A 88 -1.75 -5.49 26.49
N LEU A 89 -2.37 -5.26 25.34
CA LEU A 89 -1.83 -5.71 24.04
C LEU A 89 -0.61 -4.88 23.61
N ILE A 90 0.43 -5.58 23.17
CA ILE A 90 1.65 -5.01 22.61
C ILE A 90 1.55 -5.11 21.07
N TYR A 91 2.00 -4.06 20.38
CA TYR A 91 1.97 -3.95 18.93
C TYR A 91 3.37 -3.65 18.41
N GLU A 92 3.72 -4.23 17.27
CA GLU A 92 4.94 -3.96 16.49
C GLU A 92 4.56 -3.22 15.20
N GLU A 93 5.38 -2.28 14.76
CA GLU A 93 5.23 -1.63 13.46
C GLU A 93 5.34 -2.66 12.31
N LYS A 94 4.47 -2.51 11.29
CA LYS A 94 4.46 -3.26 10.04
C LYS A 94 4.31 -2.28 8.88
N SER A 95 5.24 -2.31 7.94
CA SER A 95 5.31 -1.41 6.79
C SER A 95 5.56 -2.19 5.50
N SER A 96 4.95 -1.77 4.40
CA SER A 96 5.16 -2.27 3.03
C SER A 96 4.65 -1.22 2.01
N ASP A 97 4.70 -1.52 0.71
CA ASP A 97 4.03 -0.70 -0.29
C ASP A 97 2.49 -0.66 -0.09
N LEU A 98 1.90 -1.72 0.46
CA LEU A 98 0.45 -1.87 0.63
C LEU A 98 -0.08 -1.23 1.92
N PHE A 99 0.74 -1.07 2.96
CA PHE A 99 0.27 -0.67 4.29
C PHE A 99 1.36 -0.07 5.16
N HIS A 100 0.92 0.71 6.15
CA HIS A 100 1.72 1.14 7.30
C HIS A 100 0.80 1.15 8.52
N PHE A 101 1.03 0.28 9.50
CA PHE A 101 0.25 0.19 10.73
C PHE A 101 0.98 -0.63 11.81
N HIS A 102 0.37 -0.77 12.99
CA HIS A 102 0.93 -1.52 14.11
C HIS A 102 0.12 -2.80 14.39
N GLN A 103 0.77 -3.96 14.50
CA GLN A 103 0.12 -5.26 14.67
C GLN A 103 0.64 -6.02 15.90
N SER A 104 -0.24 -6.72 16.63
CA SER A 104 0.19 -7.70 17.62
C SER A 104 0.75 -8.97 16.98
N CYS A 105 1.29 -9.86 17.81
CA CYS A 105 1.44 -11.27 17.47
C CYS A 105 0.06 -11.95 17.27
N ASP A 106 0.07 -13.18 16.73
CA ASP A 106 -1.09 -14.06 16.66
C ASP A 106 -1.63 -14.35 18.08
N LEU A 107 -2.87 -13.90 18.33
CA LEU A 107 -3.53 -13.98 19.63
C LEU A 107 -3.96 -15.42 19.97
N SER A 108 -4.02 -16.33 19.00
CA SER A 108 -4.29 -17.75 19.26
C SER A 108 -3.07 -18.50 19.81
N SER A 109 -1.86 -17.93 19.69
CA SER A 109 -0.58 -18.58 20.02
C SER A 109 0.17 -17.92 21.20
N VAL A 110 -0.48 -17.08 22.01
CA VAL A 110 0.20 -16.30 23.06
C VAL A 110 0.76 -17.13 24.25
N PRO A 111 1.93 -16.75 24.82
CA PRO A 111 2.48 -17.38 26.01
C PRO A 111 1.59 -17.25 27.25
N LYS A 112 1.53 -18.30 28.08
CA LYS A 112 0.64 -18.40 29.27
C LYS A 112 0.98 -17.45 30.42
N ASP A 113 2.12 -16.79 30.32
CA ASP A 113 2.68 -15.82 31.27
C ASP A 113 2.60 -14.37 30.79
N CYS A 114 2.01 -14.10 29.61
CA CYS A 114 1.76 -12.73 29.16
C CYS A 114 0.69 -12.02 30.03
N GLU A 115 0.80 -10.69 30.13
CA GLU A 115 -0.30 -9.89 30.69
C GLU A 115 -1.46 -9.87 29.67
N GLY A 116 -2.69 -10.03 30.15
CA GLY A 116 -3.86 -10.26 29.28
C GLY A 116 -4.11 -11.70 28.84
N PHE A 117 -3.32 -12.70 29.29
CA PHE A 117 -3.49 -14.08 28.82
C PHE A 117 -4.91 -14.65 29.03
N GLN A 118 -5.56 -14.37 30.15
CA GLN A 118 -6.87 -14.96 30.46
C GLN A 118 -7.96 -14.35 29.57
N GLU A 119 -7.80 -13.06 29.29
CA GLU A 119 -8.64 -12.23 28.46
C GLU A 119 -8.49 -12.64 26.97
N ILE A 120 -7.24 -12.82 26.50
CA ILE A 120 -6.93 -13.33 25.16
C ILE A 120 -7.41 -14.79 24.99
N GLN A 121 -7.32 -15.63 26.03
CA GLN A 121 -7.88 -16.98 25.98
C GLN A 121 -9.41 -16.96 25.87
N ALA A 122 -10.11 -16.18 26.70
CA ALA A 122 -11.58 -16.08 26.65
C ALA A 122 -12.08 -15.52 25.30
N LEU A 123 -11.32 -14.58 24.71
CA LEU A 123 -11.55 -14.09 23.36
C LEU A 123 -11.32 -15.18 22.29
N SER A 124 -10.23 -15.92 22.37
CA SER A 124 -9.92 -17.03 21.45
C SER A 124 -10.99 -18.12 21.47
N GLU A 125 -11.47 -18.49 22.66
CA GLU A 125 -12.57 -19.45 22.84
C GLU A 125 -13.89 -18.93 22.22
N PHE A 126 -14.16 -17.62 22.30
CA PHE A 126 -15.30 -16.98 21.67
C PHE A 126 -15.23 -16.99 20.14
N PHE A 127 -14.08 -16.67 19.56
CA PHE A 127 -13.85 -16.76 18.12
C PHE A 127 -13.98 -18.20 17.63
N GLN A 128 -13.42 -19.19 18.35
CA GLN A 128 -13.51 -20.60 17.97
C GLN A 128 -14.92 -21.19 18.08
N THR A 129 -15.76 -20.67 18.99
CA THR A 129 -17.06 -21.28 19.32
C THR A 129 -18.25 -20.37 18.99
N THR A 130 -18.57 -19.39 19.83
CA THR A 130 -19.79 -18.58 19.73
C THR A 130 -19.87 -17.81 18.42
N LEU A 131 -18.80 -17.10 18.04
CA LEU A 131 -18.78 -16.29 16.82
C LEU A 131 -18.69 -17.15 15.56
N PHE A 132 -17.86 -18.21 15.56
CA PHE A 132 -17.76 -19.15 14.44
C PHE A 132 -19.11 -19.75 14.08
N ASN A 133 -19.87 -20.24 15.06
CA ASN A 133 -21.18 -20.84 14.82
C ASN A 133 -22.20 -19.81 14.30
N ALA A 134 -22.17 -18.57 14.82
CA ALA A 134 -23.05 -17.50 14.34
C ALA A 134 -22.74 -17.11 12.88
N ILE A 135 -21.48 -16.84 12.55
CA ILE A 135 -21.06 -16.47 11.19
C ILE A 135 -21.30 -17.63 10.22
N LYS A 136 -20.98 -18.87 10.60
CA LYS A 136 -21.26 -20.07 9.77
C LYS A 136 -22.75 -20.28 9.53
N HIS A 137 -23.62 -19.97 10.50
CA HIS A 137 -25.06 -20.04 10.31
C HIS A 137 -25.58 -18.92 9.41
N ILE A 138 -25.19 -17.67 9.64
CA ILE A 138 -25.64 -16.49 8.89
C ILE A 138 -25.23 -16.60 7.42
N THR A 139 -23.94 -16.84 7.17
CA THR A 139 -23.37 -16.92 5.80
C THR A 139 -23.72 -18.22 5.08
N GLY A 140 -23.97 -19.30 5.82
CA GLY A 140 -24.19 -20.64 5.28
C GLY A 140 -22.95 -21.33 4.70
N LEU A 141 -21.76 -20.70 4.79
CA LEU A 141 -20.56 -21.14 4.09
C LEU A 141 -19.91 -22.41 4.67
N PRO A 142 -19.20 -23.22 3.84
CA PRO A 142 -18.51 -24.44 4.27
C PRO A 142 -17.19 -24.15 5.02
N LEU A 143 -17.28 -23.41 6.13
CA LEU A 143 -16.12 -23.05 6.94
C LEU A 143 -15.57 -24.26 7.72
N SER A 144 -14.25 -24.43 7.73
CA SER A 144 -13.57 -25.62 8.27
C SER A 144 -13.44 -25.63 9.80
N GLY A 145 -13.54 -24.46 10.44
CA GLY A 145 -13.28 -24.28 11.88
C GLY A 145 -11.85 -23.89 12.22
N LYS A 146 -10.93 -23.86 11.24
CA LYS A 146 -9.68 -23.10 11.35
C LYS A 146 -10.02 -21.61 11.30
N PHE A 147 -9.36 -20.84 12.17
CA PHE A 147 -9.37 -19.38 12.19
C PHE A 147 -7.99 -18.89 12.66
N ASP A 148 -7.73 -17.61 12.47
CA ASP A 148 -6.63 -16.84 13.07
C ASP A 148 -7.17 -15.52 13.63
N ILE A 149 -6.42 -14.90 14.54
CA ILE A 149 -6.75 -13.58 15.11
C ILE A 149 -5.50 -12.80 15.49
N PHE A 150 -5.50 -11.52 15.18
CA PHE A 150 -4.49 -10.54 15.61
C PHE A 150 -5.18 -9.24 16.02
N ALA A 151 -4.51 -8.41 16.81
CA ALA A 151 -4.93 -7.02 17.02
C ALA A 151 -4.16 -6.10 16.08
N SER A 152 -4.84 -5.06 15.60
CA SER A 152 -4.27 -3.99 14.80
C SER A 152 -4.54 -2.63 15.43
N GLN A 153 -3.56 -1.75 15.34
CA GLN A 153 -3.52 -0.38 15.82
C GLN A 153 -3.11 0.51 14.66
N TYR A 154 -3.86 1.59 14.43
CA TYR A 154 -3.59 2.59 13.40
C TYR A 154 -3.55 3.97 14.09
N GLU A 155 -2.41 4.64 14.04
CA GLU A 155 -2.21 6.03 14.49
C GLU A 155 -2.18 6.98 13.28
N ILE A 156 -1.84 8.26 13.46
CA ILE A 156 -1.84 9.21 12.33
C ILE A 156 -0.89 8.77 11.21
N THR A 157 -1.34 8.90 9.96
CA THR A 157 -0.72 8.38 8.72
C THR A 157 -0.82 6.87 8.48
N ASP A 158 -1.15 6.06 9.50
CA ASP A 158 -1.33 4.62 9.34
C ASP A 158 -2.53 4.32 8.40
N HIS A 159 -2.37 3.33 7.51
CA HIS A 159 -3.29 2.97 6.43
C HIS A 159 -3.06 1.53 5.93
N LEU A 160 -4.04 0.95 5.23
CA LEU A 160 -3.92 -0.33 4.51
C LEU A 160 -4.70 -0.20 3.19
N LEU A 161 -3.99 -0.16 2.06
CA LEU A 161 -4.53 0.21 0.75
C LEU A 161 -5.36 -0.92 0.10
N CYS A 162 -5.93 -0.63 -1.08
CA CYS A 162 -6.90 -1.49 -1.75
C CYS A 162 -6.38 -2.91 -2.07
N HIS A 163 -6.95 -3.92 -1.39
CA HIS A 163 -6.67 -5.35 -1.57
C HIS A 163 -7.97 -6.18 -1.52
N ASP A 164 -7.93 -7.44 -1.97
CA ASP A 164 -9.09 -8.34 -2.05
C ASP A 164 -9.21 -9.35 -0.89
N ASP A 165 -8.14 -9.51 -0.11
CA ASP A 165 -7.94 -10.55 0.91
C ASP A 165 -7.88 -12.00 0.38
N GLU A 166 -7.78 -12.17 -0.95
CA GLU A 166 -7.86 -13.47 -1.61
C GLU A 166 -6.52 -14.23 -1.52
N LEU A 167 -6.37 -14.98 -0.43
CA LEU A 167 -5.36 -16.01 -0.21
C LEU A 167 -6.00 -17.36 0.04
N ASP A 168 -5.24 -18.42 -0.20
CA ASP A 168 -5.70 -19.80 -0.11
C ASP A 168 -6.43 -20.10 1.20
N SER A 169 -7.61 -20.71 1.05
CA SER A 169 -8.55 -21.06 2.12
C SER A 169 -9.14 -19.91 2.96
N ARG A 170 -8.78 -18.62 2.81
CA ARG A 170 -9.50 -17.51 3.48
C ARG A 170 -10.94 -17.44 2.93
N ARG A 171 -11.97 -17.38 3.79
CA ARG A 171 -13.38 -17.40 3.35
C ARG A 171 -14.30 -16.36 3.99
N VAL A 172 -14.09 -15.99 5.25
CA VAL A 172 -14.77 -14.82 5.85
C VAL A 172 -13.75 -14.00 6.61
N ALA A 173 -13.55 -12.75 6.17
CA ALA A 173 -12.77 -11.76 6.92
C ALA A 173 -13.67 -11.10 7.98
N PHE A 174 -13.11 -10.78 9.15
CA PHE A 174 -13.84 -10.09 10.21
C PHE A 174 -12.96 -9.09 10.97
N ILE A 175 -13.60 -8.04 11.49
CA ILE A 175 -12.97 -6.94 12.25
C ILE A 175 -13.89 -6.56 13.41
N ILE A 176 -13.46 -6.73 14.66
CA ILE A 176 -14.12 -6.22 15.87
C ILE A 176 -13.41 -4.95 16.35
N TYR A 177 -14.08 -3.80 16.30
CA TYR A 177 -13.48 -2.52 16.68
C TYR A 177 -13.46 -2.34 18.20
N MET A 178 -12.27 -2.02 18.75
CA MET A 178 -12.03 -1.74 20.17
C MET A 178 -11.94 -0.23 20.47
N SER A 179 -12.19 0.62 19.47
CA SER A 179 -12.02 2.08 19.55
C SER A 179 -13.24 2.75 20.20
N GLU A 180 -13.09 3.35 21.38
CA GLU A 180 -14.23 3.86 22.18
C GLU A 180 -15.02 5.00 21.51
N VAL A 181 -14.33 6.00 20.98
CA VAL A 181 -14.96 7.16 20.31
C VAL A 181 -14.22 7.42 19.01
N TRP A 182 -14.82 6.98 17.92
CA TRP A 182 -14.34 7.25 16.56
C TRP A 182 -15.34 8.11 15.79
N LYS A 183 -14.89 8.68 14.66
CA LYS A 183 -15.72 9.50 13.78
C LYS A 183 -15.31 9.35 12.31
N GLN A 184 -16.21 9.70 11.40
CA GLN A 184 -15.95 9.73 9.96
C GLN A 184 -14.78 10.67 9.60
N GLU A 185 -14.66 11.85 10.25
CA GLU A 185 -13.60 12.80 9.92
C GLU A 185 -12.20 12.43 10.44
N TYR A 186 -12.06 11.33 11.18
CA TYR A 186 -10.75 10.83 11.63
C TYR A 186 -10.12 9.85 10.63
N GLY A 187 -10.83 9.47 9.57
CA GLY A 187 -10.41 8.41 8.65
C GLY A 187 -10.49 7.04 9.31
N GLY A 188 -9.57 6.12 8.99
CA GLY A 188 -9.55 4.77 9.56
C GLY A 188 -10.77 3.91 9.20
N THR A 189 -11.56 4.30 8.21
CA THR A 189 -12.77 3.60 7.77
C THR A 189 -12.42 2.34 6.98
N LEU A 190 -13.22 1.29 7.17
CA LEU A 190 -13.22 0.15 6.26
C LEU A 190 -14.02 0.56 5.01
N ASP A 191 -13.32 0.88 3.93
CA ASP A 191 -13.93 1.27 2.67
C ASP A 191 -14.02 0.05 1.73
N LEU A 192 -15.17 -0.13 1.08
CA LEU A 192 -15.46 -1.24 0.17
C LEU A 192 -15.62 -0.68 -1.26
N PHE A 193 -14.87 -1.22 -2.23
CA PHE A 193 -14.90 -0.80 -3.64
C PHE A 193 -15.89 -1.64 -4.46
N ASP A 194 -16.57 -1.03 -5.45
CA ASP A 194 -17.16 -1.83 -6.54
C ASP A 194 -16.07 -2.55 -7.35
N SER A 195 -16.43 -3.67 -7.96
CA SER A 195 -15.54 -4.40 -8.88
C SER A 195 -16.00 -4.25 -10.31
N THR A 196 -15.09 -3.82 -11.18
CA THR A 196 -15.26 -3.85 -12.64
C THR A 196 -14.58 -5.11 -13.19
N GLU A 197 -15.29 -5.86 -14.02
CA GLU A 197 -14.84 -7.11 -14.62
C GLU A 197 -14.70 -6.94 -16.14
N ASN A 198 -13.57 -7.39 -16.70
CA ASN A 198 -13.27 -7.33 -18.13
C ASN A 198 -12.48 -8.58 -18.56
N GLU A 199 -12.01 -8.62 -19.82
CA GLU A 199 -11.21 -9.73 -20.37
C GLU A 199 -9.91 -10.00 -19.59
N SER A 200 -9.45 -9.04 -18.80
CA SER A 200 -8.25 -9.12 -17.95
C SER A 200 -8.56 -9.42 -16.48
N GLY A 201 -9.80 -9.77 -16.11
CA GLY A 201 -10.21 -10.15 -14.76
C GLY A 201 -10.93 -9.04 -13.95
N PRO A 202 -11.14 -9.26 -12.63
CA PRO A 202 -11.75 -8.27 -11.74
C PRO A 202 -10.75 -7.23 -11.23
N TYR A 203 -11.19 -5.97 -11.18
CA TYR A 203 -10.46 -4.82 -10.65
C TYR A 203 -11.34 -3.99 -9.72
N PRO A 204 -10.78 -3.24 -8.76
CA PRO A 204 -11.53 -2.24 -8.01
C PRO A 204 -11.82 -1.00 -8.87
N GLY A 205 -13.07 -0.54 -8.82
CA GLY A 205 -13.50 0.73 -9.37
C GLY A 205 -13.36 1.85 -8.34
N ARG A 206 -14.48 2.24 -7.72
CA ARG A 206 -14.59 3.29 -6.71
C ARG A 206 -15.13 2.75 -5.38
N ILE A 207 -14.87 3.47 -4.31
CA ILE A 207 -15.51 3.22 -3.00
C ILE A 207 -17.03 3.41 -3.15
N ILE A 208 -17.79 2.40 -2.73
CA ILE A 208 -19.25 2.40 -2.68
C ILE A 208 -19.78 2.56 -1.24
N LYS A 209 -19.02 2.06 -0.25
CA LYS A 209 -19.40 2.13 1.16
C LYS A 209 -18.17 2.35 2.03
N SER A 210 -18.32 3.18 3.06
CA SER A 210 -17.34 3.35 4.15
C SER A 210 -17.98 2.97 5.48
N ILE A 211 -17.37 2.03 6.20
CA ILE A 211 -17.81 1.57 7.52
C ILE A 211 -16.97 2.26 8.58
N VAL A 212 -17.62 3.03 9.45
CA VAL A 212 -16.97 3.76 10.54
C VAL A 212 -16.72 2.81 11.73
N PRO A 213 -15.47 2.73 12.24
CA PRO A 213 -15.15 2.07 13.51
C PRO A 213 -16.08 2.51 14.64
N GLU A 214 -16.50 1.58 15.48
CA GLU A 214 -17.41 1.86 16.60
C GLU A 214 -17.20 0.79 17.68
N PHE A 215 -17.06 1.19 18.93
CA PHE A 215 -16.75 0.27 20.02
C PHE A 215 -17.71 -0.94 20.09
N ASN A 216 -17.16 -2.15 20.11
CA ASN A 216 -17.94 -3.40 20.12
C ASN A 216 -18.83 -3.58 18.86
N LYS A 217 -18.55 -2.91 17.74
CA LYS A 217 -19.06 -3.29 16.42
C LYS A 217 -18.15 -4.36 15.81
N ILE A 218 -18.75 -5.38 15.21
CA ILE A 218 -18.08 -6.25 14.23
C ILE A 218 -18.50 -5.85 12.81
N ALA A 219 -17.55 -5.86 11.88
CA ALA A 219 -17.81 -5.96 10.44
C ALA A 219 -17.27 -7.30 9.92
N PHE A 220 -17.96 -7.96 8.99
CA PHE A 220 -17.46 -9.17 8.34
C PHE A 220 -18.00 -9.31 6.91
N PHE A 221 -17.26 -10.01 6.04
CA PHE A 221 -17.62 -10.19 4.63
C PHE A 221 -17.05 -11.50 4.05
N GLU A 222 -17.65 -12.01 2.97
CA GLU A 222 -17.10 -13.17 2.26
C GLU A 222 -15.89 -12.75 1.41
N VAL A 223 -14.81 -13.53 1.51
CA VAL A 223 -13.56 -13.33 0.76
C VAL A 223 -13.68 -13.94 -0.64
N THR A 224 -13.38 -13.13 -1.66
CA THR A 224 -13.47 -13.46 -3.09
C THR A 224 -12.51 -12.58 -3.91
N ALA A 225 -12.23 -12.94 -5.17
CA ALA A 225 -11.59 -12.06 -6.17
C ALA A 225 -12.26 -10.69 -6.43
N LYS A 226 -13.35 -10.37 -5.73
CA LYS A 226 -14.11 -9.11 -5.84
C LYS A 226 -14.31 -8.40 -4.49
N SER A 227 -13.80 -8.93 -3.37
CA SER A 227 -13.91 -8.31 -2.03
C SER A 227 -12.90 -7.16 -1.82
N PHE A 228 -12.77 -6.27 -2.80
CA PHE A 228 -11.83 -5.16 -2.77
C PHE A 228 -12.18 -4.15 -1.68
N HIS A 229 -11.24 -3.94 -0.75
CA HIS A 229 -11.41 -3.05 0.38
C HIS A 229 -10.09 -2.43 0.85
N GLN A 230 -10.18 -1.41 1.70
CA GLN A 230 -9.03 -0.75 2.34
C GLN A 230 -9.39 -0.32 3.78
N VAL A 231 -8.37 -0.02 4.58
CA VAL A 231 -8.49 0.88 5.75
C VAL A 231 -7.96 2.25 5.32
N SER A 232 -8.86 3.25 5.25
CA SER A 232 -8.44 4.62 4.92
C SER A 232 -7.47 5.18 5.94
N GLU A 233 -6.59 6.08 5.49
CA GLU A 233 -5.64 6.80 6.34
C GLU A 233 -6.31 7.35 7.60
N VAL A 234 -5.69 7.14 8.77
CA VAL A 234 -6.07 7.85 10.00
C VAL A 234 -5.44 9.25 9.97
N VAL A 235 -6.28 10.29 9.98
CA VAL A 235 -5.86 11.69 9.78
C VAL A 235 -5.91 12.55 11.06
N GLN A 236 -6.27 11.96 12.19
CA GLN A 236 -6.42 12.66 13.48
C GLN A 236 -5.27 12.30 14.42
N GLU A 237 -4.33 13.23 14.61
CA GLU A 237 -3.11 13.08 15.44
C GLU A 237 -3.37 12.53 16.85
N SER A 238 -4.50 12.90 17.46
CA SER A 238 -4.88 12.50 18.81
C SER A 238 -5.76 11.24 18.88
N ALA A 239 -5.82 10.44 17.81
CA ALA A 239 -6.70 9.27 17.70
C ALA A 239 -5.90 8.01 17.34
N CYS A 240 -6.29 6.89 17.94
CA CYS A 240 -5.65 5.59 17.79
C CYS A 240 -6.74 4.53 17.55
N ARG A 241 -6.84 4.03 16.32
CA ARG A 241 -7.85 3.06 15.90
C ARG A 241 -7.35 1.65 16.22
N ARG A 242 -7.93 1.03 17.25
CA ARG A 242 -7.70 -0.37 17.60
C ARG A 242 -8.85 -1.29 17.20
N ALA A 243 -8.51 -2.46 16.68
CA ALA A 243 -9.44 -3.53 16.33
C ALA A 243 -8.78 -4.92 16.43
N ILE A 244 -9.57 -5.96 16.69
CA ILE A 244 -9.19 -7.36 16.49
C ILE A 244 -9.63 -7.77 15.09
N SER A 245 -8.75 -8.39 14.31
CA SER A 245 -9.01 -8.81 12.93
C SER A 245 -8.54 -10.25 12.70
N GLY A 246 -9.04 -10.88 11.64
CA GLY A 246 -8.66 -12.24 11.25
C GLY A 246 -9.63 -12.86 10.25
N TRP A 247 -9.43 -14.14 9.94
CA TRP A 247 -10.21 -14.87 8.96
C TRP A 247 -10.73 -16.22 9.48
N TYR A 248 -11.95 -16.58 9.07
CA TYR A 248 -12.40 -17.96 9.08
C TYR A 248 -12.05 -18.63 7.75
N TYR A 249 -11.50 -19.84 7.85
CA TYR A 249 -11.03 -20.60 6.71
C TYR A 249 -12.08 -21.62 6.21
N GLY A 250 -11.94 -22.06 4.97
CA GLY A 250 -12.70 -23.15 4.35
C GLY A 250 -11.96 -23.72 3.15
N GLU A 251 -12.68 -24.41 2.26
CA GLU A 251 -12.12 -24.83 0.97
C GLU A 251 -11.74 -23.59 0.13
N PRO A 252 -10.55 -23.59 -0.53
CA PRO A 252 -10.14 -22.52 -1.46
C PRO A 252 -11.19 -22.27 -2.55
N LEU A 253 -11.27 -21.02 -3.00
CA LEU A 253 -12.01 -20.65 -4.20
C LEU A 253 -11.05 -20.62 -5.40
N PRO A 254 -11.50 -20.97 -6.62
CA PRO A 254 -10.68 -20.81 -7.82
C PRO A 254 -10.42 -19.33 -8.10
N ARG A 255 -9.18 -18.87 -7.89
CA ARG A 255 -8.77 -17.51 -8.22
C ARG A 255 -8.77 -17.30 -9.75
N PRO A 256 -9.46 -16.28 -10.29
CA PRO A 256 -9.40 -15.97 -11.71
C PRO A 256 -8.00 -15.47 -12.09
N SER A 257 -7.59 -15.70 -13.34
CA SER A 257 -6.39 -15.06 -13.88
C SER A 257 -6.63 -13.56 -14.05
N VAL A 258 -5.66 -12.73 -13.67
CA VAL A 258 -5.77 -11.26 -13.71
C VAL A 258 -4.56 -10.66 -14.44
N THR A 259 -4.81 -10.04 -15.60
CA THR A 259 -3.77 -9.44 -16.45
C THR A 259 -3.62 -7.95 -16.15
N LEU A 260 -2.90 -7.64 -15.07
CA LEU A 260 -2.71 -6.28 -14.54
C LEU A 260 -2.25 -5.30 -15.64
N PRO A 261 -2.92 -4.14 -15.84
CA PRO A 261 -2.58 -3.19 -16.90
C PRO A 261 -1.09 -2.80 -16.92
N GLU A 262 -0.39 -3.10 -18.01
CA GLU A 262 1.03 -2.82 -18.17
C GLU A 262 1.32 -1.37 -18.58
N ASP A 263 2.49 -0.86 -18.21
CA ASP A 263 2.95 0.46 -18.63
C ASP A 263 3.55 0.36 -20.04
N ALA A 264 3.11 1.22 -20.97
CA ALA A 264 3.45 1.09 -22.38
C ALA A 264 4.87 1.63 -22.70
N PHE A 265 5.88 0.76 -22.58
CA PHE A 265 7.25 1.02 -23.02
C PHE A 265 7.32 1.28 -24.53
N LYS A 266 8.15 2.26 -24.93
CA LYS A 266 8.38 2.70 -26.31
C LYS A 266 9.86 2.55 -26.64
N ASN A 267 10.19 2.21 -27.87
CA ASN A 267 11.60 2.21 -28.30
C ASN A 267 12.14 3.67 -28.37
N VAL A 268 13.43 3.88 -28.07
CA VAL A 268 14.07 5.21 -28.02
C VAL A 268 13.98 6.00 -29.33
N ASN A 269 13.74 5.33 -30.46
CA ASN A 269 13.49 5.97 -31.76
C ASN A 269 12.19 6.79 -31.82
N TYR A 270 11.32 6.73 -30.80
CA TYR A 270 10.19 7.66 -30.62
C TYR A 270 10.59 9.05 -30.09
N LEU A 271 11.82 9.24 -29.62
CA LEU A 271 12.33 10.54 -29.18
C LEU A 271 12.87 11.35 -30.38
N ASP A 272 12.63 12.67 -30.33
CA ASP A 272 13.03 13.65 -31.35
C ASP A 272 14.56 13.65 -31.59
N ARG A 273 15.34 13.41 -30.53
CA ARG A 273 16.81 13.26 -30.52
C ARG A 273 17.54 14.39 -31.26
N LYS A 274 17.00 15.61 -31.14
CA LYS A 274 17.69 16.84 -31.52
C LYS A 274 18.96 17.02 -30.69
N GLU A 275 19.98 17.63 -31.27
CA GLU A 275 21.06 18.23 -30.50
C GLU A 275 20.61 19.59 -29.98
N ILE A 276 20.86 19.85 -28.69
CA ILE A 276 20.52 21.11 -28.00
C ILE A 276 21.73 21.63 -27.23
N ALA A 277 21.76 22.93 -26.97
CA ALA A 277 22.76 23.52 -26.09
C ALA A 277 22.42 23.19 -24.63
N LEU A 278 23.02 22.14 -24.05
CA LEU A 278 22.78 21.77 -22.64
C LEU A 278 23.07 22.94 -21.69
N ASP A 279 24.03 23.81 -22.03
CA ASP A 279 24.36 25.01 -21.28
C ASP A 279 23.31 26.12 -21.37
N GLU A 280 22.21 25.96 -22.12
CA GLU A 280 21.02 26.81 -22.00
C GLU A 280 20.11 26.34 -20.85
N PHE A 281 20.04 25.03 -20.58
CA PHE A 281 19.08 24.38 -19.67
C PHE A 281 19.65 24.04 -18.28
N VAL A 282 20.83 23.43 -18.24
CA VAL A 282 21.45 22.79 -17.05
C VAL A 282 22.34 23.79 -16.31
N ASP A 283 22.55 23.59 -15.00
CA ASP A 283 23.59 24.31 -14.28
C ASP A 283 25.00 23.95 -14.81
N PRO A 284 25.89 24.93 -15.06
CA PRO A 284 27.25 24.68 -15.56
C PRO A 284 28.10 23.73 -14.72
N LEU A 285 27.77 23.53 -13.43
CA LEU A 285 28.40 22.51 -12.58
C LEU A 285 28.34 21.11 -13.20
N TYR A 286 27.19 20.72 -13.75
CA TYR A 286 26.98 19.40 -14.35
C TYR A 286 27.49 19.28 -15.79
N LEU A 287 28.10 20.34 -16.33
CA LEU A 287 28.79 20.35 -17.62
C LEU A 287 30.32 20.35 -17.48
N ASN A 288 30.82 20.14 -16.25
CA ASN A 288 32.23 19.96 -15.96
C ASN A 288 32.58 18.45 -15.93
N PRO A 289 33.50 17.97 -16.79
CA PRO A 289 33.89 16.55 -16.82
C PRO A 289 34.46 15.99 -15.50
N ASP A 290 35.09 16.83 -14.67
CA ASP A 290 35.55 16.39 -13.34
C ASP A 290 34.39 16.17 -12.37
N THR A 291 33.30 16.95 -12.52
CA THR A 291 32.07 16.79 -11.75
C THR A 291 31.23 15.63 -12.26
N LEU A 292 31.14 15.43 -13.58
CA LEU A 292 30.47 14.25 -14.16
C LEU A 292 31.17 12.95 -13.77
N ARG A 293 32.51 12.92 -13.80
CA ARG A 293 33.29 11.79 -13.25
C ARG A 293 32.94 11.53 -11.79
N SER A 294 32.99 12.55 -10.94
CA SER A 294 32.67 12.39 -9.51
C SER A 294 31.21 11.98 -9.26
N ALA A 295 30.30 12.29 -10.18
CA ALA A 295 28.90 11.85 -10.13
C ALA A 295 28.75 10.38 -10.57
N ASN A 296 29.46 9.98 -11.63
CA ASN A 296 29.57 8.60 -12.10
C ASN A 296 30.24 7.69 -11.05
N ASP A 297 31.33 8.13 -10.41
CA ASP A 297 32.00 7.42 -9.30
C ASP A 297 30.99 7.10 -8.17
N GLN A 298 30.18 8.09 -7.76
CA GLN A 298 29.14 7.93 -6.73
C GLN A 298 28.01 6.99 -7.16
N LEU A 299 27.50 7.14 -8.39
CA LEU A 299 26.45 6.26 -8.93
C LEU A 299 26.93 4.81 -9.05
N SER A 300 28.21 4.60 -9.37
CA SER A 300 28.83 3.27 -9.48
C SER A 300 29.09 2.62 -8.11
N GLU A 301 29.29 3.40 -7.05
CA GLU A 301 29.47 2.89 -5.68
C GLU A 301 28.13 2.64 -4.95
N ASN A 302 27.08 3.42 -5.24
CA ASN A 302 25.83 3.43 -4.46
C ASN A 302 24.58 2.97 -5.24
N SER A 303 24.69 2.76 -6.56
CA SER A 303 23.56 2.51 -7.49
C SER A 303 22.50 3.63 -7.58
N GLU A 304 22.64 4.73 -6.83
CA GLU A 304 21.85 5.96 -6.98
C GLU A 304 22.70 7.24 -6.97
N ILE A 305 22.14 8.32 -7.51
CA ILE A 305 22.64 9.69 -7.30
C ILE A 305 21.52 10.74 -7.43
N LEU A 306 21.60 11.81 -6.63
CA LEU A 306 20.68 12.96 -6.65
C LEU A 306 21.41 14.26 -7.08
N LEU A 307 21.33 14.62 -8.37
CA LEU A 307 21.88 15.86 -8.90
C LEU A 307 20.97 17.04 -8.54
N SER A 308 21.35 17.80 -7.50
CA SER A 308 20.54 18.88 -6.92
C SER A 308 20.73 20.22 -7.62
N SER A 309 19.65 20.98 -7.81
CA SER A 309 19.63 22.22 -8.61
C SER A 309 20.03 22.01 -10.08
N PHE A 310 19.58 20.91 -10.67
CA PHE A 310 19.98 20.43 -11.99
C PHE A 310 19.67 21.42 -13.13
N PHE A 311 18.43 21.91 -13.24
CA PHE A 311 18.12 22.98 -14.19
C PHE A 311 18.46 24.35 -13.64
N LYS A 312 18.80 25.29 -14.53
CA LYS A 312 19.03 26.68 -14.15
C LYS A 312 17.82 27.25 -13.39
N PRO A 313 18.04 28.06 -12.33
CA PRO A 313 16.95 28.56 -11.48
C PRO A 313 15.80 29.26 -12.21
N ASP A 314 16.06 29.95 -13.32
CA ASP A 314 15.02 30.67 -14.06
C ASP A 314 14.19 29.76 -14.98
N LEU A 315 14.80 28.71 -15.55
CA LEU A 315 14.06 27.66 -16.25
C LEU A 315 13.17 26.89 -15.27
N TYR A 316 13.71 26.51 -14.11
CA TYR A 316 12.95 25.81 -13.06
C TYR A 316 11.74 26.63 -12.58
N LYS A 317 11.91 27.93 -12.32
CA LYS A 317 10.80 28.85 -11.96
C LYS A 317 9.71 28.93 -13.04
N VAL A 318 10.07 28.85 -14.32
CA VAL A 318 9.11 28.82 -15.43
C VAL A 318 8.37 27.48 -15.47
N LEU A 319 9.10 26.37 -15.36
CA LEU A 319 8.51 25.02 -15.35
C LEU A 319 7.52 24.83 -14.20
N ALA A 320 7.91 25.18 -12.97
CA ALA A 320 7.03 25.11 -11.80
C ALA A 320 5.73 25.90 -12.01
N LYS A 321 5.82 27.15 -12.47
CA LYS A 321 4.65 28.01 -12.73
C LYS A 321 3.78 27.53 -13.88
N LYS A 322 4.35 26.88 -14.89
CA LYS A 322 3.55 26.22 -15.93
C LYS A 322 2.71 25.09 -15.33
N LEU A 323 3.34 24.20 -14.55
CA LEU A 323 2.66 23.05 -13.95
C LEU A 323 1.62 23.44 -12.88
N GLU A 324 1.86 24.51 -12.12
CA GLU A 324 0.84 25.10 -11.23
C GLU A 324 -0.40 25.62 -11.96
N ALA A 325 -0.24 26.10 -13.20
CA ALA A 325 -1.31 26.69 -13.98
C ALA A 325 -2.16 25.68 -14.78
N ILE A 326 -1.80 24.39 -14.77
CA ILE A 326 -2.55 23.34 -15.48
C ILE A 326 -3.82 22.99 -14.71
N GLU A 327 -4.98 23.06 -15.37
CA GLU A 327 -6.27 22.82 -14.73
C GLU A 327 -6.40 21.36 -14.25
N SER A 328 -7.02 21.16 -13.09
CA SER A 328 -7.24 19.81 -12.50
C SER A 328 -8.08 18.87 -13.38
N SER A 329 -8.76 19.41 -14.39
CA SER A 329 -9.48 18.72 -15.46
C SER A 329 -8.57 18.04 -16.50
N GLN A 330 -7.35 18.53 -16.70
CA GLN A 330 -6.36 17.99 -17.65
C GLN A 330 -5.54 16.84 -17.04
N TRP A 331 -5.56 16.69 -15.72
CA TRP A 331 -4.83 15.65 -15.00
C TRP A 331 -5.67 14.37 -14.93
N GLU A 332 -5.32 13.38 -15.74
CA GLU A 332 -5.93 12.05 -15.77
C GLU A 332 -5.73 11.31 -14.44
N SER A 333 -6.74 10.54 -14.02
CA SER A 333 -6.66 9.70 -12.81
C SER A 333 -6.06 8.34 -13.15
N MET A 334 -4.88 8.03 -12.63
CA MET A 334 -4.24 6.73 -12.85
C MET A 334 -4.67 5.74 -11.76
N GLY A 335 -5.24 4.62 -12.21
CA GLY A 335 -5.66 3.47 -11.39
C GLY A 335 -5.25 2.15 -12.08
N PRO A 336 -5.88 1.01 -11.74
CA PRO A 336 -6.86 0.79 -10.67
C PRO A 336 -6.26 0.91 -9.26
N ALA A 337 -7.11 1.10 -8.24
CA ALA A 337 -6.69 1.38 -6.87
C ALA A 337 -5.85 0.26 -6.23
N ASN A 338 -6.02 -0.99 -6.65
CA ASN A 338 -5.17 -2.11 -6.21
C ASN A 338 -3.79 -2.15 -6.88
N LEU A 339 -3.42 -1.15 -7.70
CA LEU A 339 -2.09 -1.02 -8.33
C LEU A 339 -1.47 0.38 -8.14
N ARG A 340 -2.29 1.43 -8.19
CA ARG A 340 -1.84 2.82 -8.17
C ARG A 340 -2.98 3.79 -7.90
N GLN A 341 -2.64 4.93 -7.35
CA GLN A 341 -3.49 6.11 -7.34
C GLN A 341 -2.60 7.34 -7.51
N TYR A 342 -2.62 8.01 -8.65
CA TYR A 342 -1.93 9.28 -8.85
C TYR A 342 -2.56 10.07 -10.00
N LYS A 343 -2.04 11.27 -10.25
CA LYS A 343 -2.46 12.12 -11.37
C LYS A 343 -1.41 12.16 -12.46
N GLN A 344 -1.80 12.09 -13.73
CA GLN A 344 -0.87 12.11 -14.87
C GLN A 344 -1.29 13.14 -15.92
N LEU A 345 -0.32 13.75 -16.58
CA LEU A 345 -0.54 14.58 -17.77
C LEU A 345 0.02 13.86 -19.02
N PRO A 346 -0.80 13.55 -20.04
CA PRO A 346 -0.30 13.00 -21.30
C PRO A 346 0.67 13.95 -22.00
N SER A 347 1.74 13.42 -22.60
CA SER A 347 2.68 14.22 -23.42
C SER A 347 2.08 14.74 -24.74
N SER A 348 0.84 14.36 -25.05
CA SER A 348 0.02 14.91 -26.13
C SER A 348 -0.90 16.06 -25.69
N ASP A 349 -1.00 16.37 -24.40
CA ASP A 349 -1.81 17.51 -23.93
C ASP A 349 -1.10 18.86 -24.23
N PRO A 350 -1.79 19.87 -24.79
CA PRO A 350 -1.18 21.16 -25.14
C PRO A 350 -0.59 21.97 -23.98
N ALA A 351 -0.90 21.66 -22.72
CA ALA A 351 -0.32 22.28 -21.54
C ALA A 351 0.94 21.57 -21.02
N PHE A 352 1.31 20.41 -21.56
CA PHE A 352 2.57 19.74 -21.21
C PHE A 352 3.75 20.67 -21.54
N PRO A 353 4.67 20.96 -20.60
CA PRO A 353 5.76 21.90 -20.86
C PRO A 353 6.69 21.41 -21.99
N PRO A 354 6.77 22.11 -23.14
CA PRO A 354 7.56 21.64 -24.29
C PRO A 354 9.05 21.60 -23.99
N GLU A 355 9.55 22.42 -23.06
CA GLU A 355 10.95 22.42 -22.63
C GLU A 355 11.35 21.08 -21.97
N LEU A 356 10.41 20.37 -21.34
CA LEU A 356 10.66 19.03 -20.80
C LEU A 356 10.79 17.99 -21.92
N LEU A 357 9.91 18.04 -22.94
CA LEU A 357 9.98 17.14 -24.10
C LEU A 357 11.25 17.40 -24.93
N GLU A 358 11.62 18.67 -25.11
CA GLU A 358 12.81 19.08 -25.84
C GLU A 358 14.09 18.66 -25.11
N PHE A 359 14.17 18.87 -23.80
CA PHE A 359 15.35 18.49 -23.02
C PHE A 359 15.50 16.97 -22.89
N PHE A 360 14.54 16.29 -22.26
CA PHE A 360 14.65 14.86 -21.95
C PHE A 360 14.52 13.97 -23.20
N GLY A 361 13.96 14.50 -24.30
CA GLY A 361 13.94 13.84 -25.61
C GLY A 361 15.13 14.18 -26.52
N SER A 362 16.11 14.97 -26.06
CA SER A 362 17.28 15.34 -26.86
C SER A 362 18.34 14.24 -26.93
N LYS A 363 19.11 14.23 -28.03
CA LYS A 363 20.30 13.40 -28.16
C LYS A 363 21.36 13.82 -27.13
N SER A 364 21.49 15.12 -26.90
CA SER A 364 22.46 15.68 -25.96
C SER A 364 22.20 15.23 -24.51
N PHE A 365 20.95 15.05 -24.09
CA PHE A 365 20.62 14.47 -22.79
C PHE A 365 20.90 12.96 -22.72
N LEU A 366 20.65 12.20 -23.79
CA LEU A 366 21.03 10.78 -23.84
C LEU A 366 22.56 10.60 -23.80
N GLU A 367 23.33 11.48 -24.45
CA GLU A 367 24.80 11.51 -24.36
C GLU A 367 25.27 11.89 -22.95
N PHE A 368 24.60 12.83 -22.27
CA PHE A 368 24.85 13.17 -20.86
C PHE A 368 24.57 11.98 -19.92
N LEU A 369 23.46 11.24 -20.11
CA LEU A 369 23.19 10.04 -19.33
C LEU A 369 24.24 8.95 -19.57
N GLN A 370 24.69 8.77 -20.81
CA GLN A 370 25.76 7.83 -21.15
C GLN A 370 27.11 8.20 -20.53
N GLU A 371 27.44 9.48 -20.35
CA GLU A 371 28.64 9.92 -19.59
C GLU A 371 28.45 9.78 -18.06
N LEU A 372 27.21 9.89 -17.55
CA LEU A 372 26.90 9.76 -16.13
C LEU A 372 26.85 8.29 -15.65
N THR A 373 26.32 7.36 -16.44
CA THR A 373 26.09 5.97 -16.01
C THR A 373 26.98 4.94 -16.71
N GLU A 374 27.68 5.31 -17.79
CA GLU A 374 28.34 4.41 -18.76
C GLU A 374 27.41 3.52 -19.62
N PHE A 375 26.09 3.51 -19.37
CA PHE A 375 25.12 2.73 -20.17
C PHE A 375 24.92 3.33 -21.59
N PRO A 376 24.64 2.51 -22.63
CA PRO A 376 24.69 2.91 -24.04
C PRO A 376 23.49 3.76 -24.56
N PHE A 377 22.98 4.71 -23.77
CA PHE A 377 21.78 5.53 -24.04
C PHE A 377 21.69 6.16 -25.44
N ALA A 378 22.80 6.64 -26.01
CA ALA A 378 22.83 7.28 -27.32
C ALA A 378 23.13 6.30 -28.48
N SER A 379 23.58 5.08 -28.17
CA SER A 379 24.08 4.10 -29.14
C SER A 379 23.25 2.81 -29.26
N GLU A 380 22.41 2.47 -28.28
CA GLU A 380 21.61 1.25 -28.26
C GLU A 380 20.30 1.41 -29.07
N PRO A 381 20.14 0.75 -30.24
CA PRO A 381 18.97 0.93 -31.09
C PRO A 381 17.68 0.32 -30.53
N GLU A 382 17.76 -0.74 -29.72
CA GLU A 382 16.60 -1.46 -29.18
C GLU A 382 16.20 -0.98 -27.77
N LEU A 383 16.93 -0.01 -27.20
CA LEU A 383 16.64 0.65 -25.92
C LEU A 383 15.16 1.03 -25.83
N ARG A 384 14.47 0.54 -24.80
CA ARG A 384 13.07 0.86 -24.54
C ARG A 384 12.97 1.78 -23.35
N PHE A 385 11.95 2.62 -23.32
CA PHE A 385 11.67 3.50 -22.19
C PHE A 385 10.17 3.66 -21.97
N TYR A 386 9.78 3.69 -20.70
CA TYR A 386 8.54 4.31 -20.26
C TYR A 386 8.83 5.76 -19.85
N CYS A 387 7.85 6.66 -20.00
CA CYS A 387 7.93 7.98 -19.39
C CYS A 387 6.53 8.54 -19.08
N SER A 388 6.42 9.31 -17.99
CA SER A 388 5.17 9.98 -17.59
C SER A 388 5.44 11.21 -16.72
N LEU A 389 4.64 12.26 -16.92
CA LEU A 389 4.61 13.40 -16.00
C LEU A 389 3.54 13.15 -14.94
N LYS A 390 4.00 12.72 -13.76
CA LYS A 390 3.18 12.38 -12.60
C LYS A 390 3.00 13.61 -11.69
N LYS A 391 1.84 13.69 -11.05
CA LYS A 391 1.49 14.64 -9.98
C LYS A 391 1.09 13.84 -8.75
N PHE A 392 1.79 14.10 -7.66
CA PHE A 392 1.57 13.51 -6.34
C PHE A 392 1.02 14.55 -5.37
N GLN A 393 0.17 14.07 -4.47
CA GLN A 393 -0.61 14.81 -3.48
C GLN A 393 -1.11 13.82 -2.41
N ASN A 394 -1.69 14.26 -1.29
CA ASN A 394 -2.33 13.35 -0.32
C ASN A 394 -3.22 12.30 -1.02
N GLY A 395 -3.08 11.03 -0.60
CA GLY A 395 -3.75 9.89 -1.18
C GLY A 395 -3.07 9.31 -2.43
N SER A 396 -1.86 9.74 -2.81
CA SER A 396 -1.15 9.23 -3.99
C SER A 396 -0.15 8.12 -3.66
N TYR A 397 -0.09 7.06 -4.47
CA TYR A 397 0.81 5.91 -4.30
C TYR A 397 0.96 5.07 -5.59
N THR A 398 1.95 4.18 -5.60
CA THR A 398 1.92 2.96 -6.45
C THR A 398 2.27 1.73 -5.62
N LEU A 399 1.85 0.56 -6.08
CA LEU A 399 2.12 -0.73 -5.45
C LEU A 399 3.00 -1.58 -6.36
N VAL A 400 3.72 -2.55 -5.78
CA VAL A 400 4.47 -3.56 -6.54
C VAL A 400 3.50 -4.45 -7.32
N ARG A 401 3.92 -4.92 -8.50
CA ARG A 401 3.09 -5.65 -9.49
C ARG A 401 3.19 -7.16 -9.31
N GLY A 402 2.23 -7.89 -9.89
CA GLY A 402 2.49 -9.24 -10.39
C GLY A 402 2.80 -10.32 -9.33
N LYS A 403 4.01 -10.87 -9.40
CA LYS A 403 4.38 -12.18 -8.82
C LYS A 403 4.50 -12.15 -7.30
N ASP A 404 4.94 -11.03 -6.74
CA ASP A 404 5.49 -10.94 -5.37
C ASP A 404 4.41 -10.56 -4.33
N ARG A 405 3.18 -10.36 -4.81
CA ARG A 405 2.01 -9.98 -4.00
C ARG A 405 1.50 -11.08 -3.08
N SER A 406 1.67 -12.34 -3.47
CA SER A 406 1.27 -13.50 -2.67
C SER A 406 1.95 -13.48 -1.30
N TYR A 407 3.25 -13.17 -1.28
CA TYR A 407 4.04 -13.02 -0.06
C TYR A 407 3.55 -11.84 0.78
N LYS A 408 3.45 -10.64 0.21
CA LYS A 408 3.09 -9.41 0.96
C LYS A 408 1.65 -9.38 1.48
N LEU A 409 0.70 -10.02 0.80
CA LEU A 409 -0.65 -10.15 1.34
C LEU A 409 -0.71 -11.19 2.47
N SER A 410 0.18 -12.21 2.44
CA SER A 410 0.24 -13.23 3.49
C SER A 410 0.79 -12.68 4.82
N THR A 411 1.75 -11.75 4.79
CA THR A 411 2.33 -11.16 6.00
C THR A 411 1.34 -10.28 6.79
N VAL A 412 0.21 -9.90 6.19
CA VAL A 412 -0.94 -9.38 6.95
C VAL A 412 -1.58 -10.54 7.72
N GLY A 413 -1.35 -10.57 9.04
CA GLY A 413 -1.81 -11.60 9.96
C GLY A 413 -0.91 -12.85 10.09
N SER A 414 -0.09 -13.21 9.09
CA SER A 414 0.86 -14.33 9.24
C SER A 414 2.13 -13.90 9.96
N VAL A 415 2.38 -14.48 11.15
CA VAL A 415 3.71 -14.46 11.76
C VAL A 415 4.58 -15.52 11.10
N SER A 416 5.76 -15.14 10.60
CA SER A 416 6.78 -16.08 10.15
C SER A 416 7.19 -16.99 11.31
N LYS A 417 6.82 -18.28 11.25
CA LYS A 417 7.36 -19.27 12.18
C LYS A 417 8.87 -19.34 11.99
N PHE A 418 9.63 -19.03 13.04
CA PHE A 418 10.98 -19.55 13.15
C PHE A 418 10.86 -21.07 13.27
N GLU A 419 11.24 -21.78 12.22
CA GLU A 419 11.40 -23.22 12.28
C GLU A 419 12.71 -23.52 13.02
N ASP A 420 12.60 -23.79 14.33
CA ASP A 420 13.67 -24.37 15.13
C ASP A 420 14.06 -25.71 14.50
N SER A 421 15.16 -25.72 13.75
CA SER A 421 15.64 -26.88 12.98
C SER A 421 16.31 -27.92 13.89
N ASN A 422 15.54 -28.53 14.80
CA ASN A 422 15.92 -29.69 15.58
C ASN A 422 15.20 -30.94 15.07
N ASP A 423 15.89 -31.73 14.24
CA ASP A 423 16.12 -33.18 14.48
C ASP A 423 16.60 -33.91 13.22
N THR A 424 17.91 -34.20 13.16
CA THR A 424 18.43 -35.40 12.50
C THR A 424 19.59 -35.96 13.32
N GLU A 425 19.43 -37.16 13.88
CA GLU A 425 20.52 -37.88 14.53
C GLU A 425 21.59 -38.28 13.49
N GLY A 426 22.87 -38.02 13.78
CA GLY A 426 23.99 -38.31 12.87
C GLY A 426 25.29 -38.53 13.64
N GLU A 427 25.82 -39.75 13.56
CA GLU A 427 26.92 -40.30 14.36
C GLU A 427 28.14 -39.37 14.57
N GLY A 428 28.63 -39.28 15.81
CA GLY A 428 29.63 -38.29 16.21
C GLY A 428 31.09 -38.70 16.07
N HIS A 429 31.99 -37.73 16.22
CA HIS A 429 33.42 -37.95 16.45
C HIS A 429 34.00 -36.90 17.41
N GLU A 430 34.78 -37.34 18.41
CA GLU A 430 35.35 -36.48 19.47
C GLU A 430 36.58 -35.68 19.00
N SER A 431 36.71 -34.42 19.44
CA SER A 431 37.99 -33.82 19.88
C SER A 431 37.78 -32.47 20.61
N ASP A 432 38.63 -32.17 21.61
CA ASP A 432 38.47 -31.05 22.54
C ASP A 432 38.98 -29.69 21.99
N SER A 433 38.40 -28.56 22.47
CA SER A 433 39.13 -27.62 23.36
C SER A 433 38.31 -26.40 23.85
N ASP A 434 38.18 -26.31 25.19
CA ASP A 434 38.18 -25.14 26.09
C ASP A 434 37.52 -23.77 25.78
N ALA A 435 36.64 -23.38 26.72
CA ALA A 435 36.57 -22.07 27.43
C ALA A 435 35.71 -20.88 26.92
N ASP A 436 34.46 -20.88 27.42
CA ASP A 436 33.80 -19.83 28.25
C ASP A 436 33.47 -18.39 27.77
N GLU A 437 32.24 -17.99 28.17
CA GLU A 437 31.73 -16.67 28.55
C GLU A 437 32.12 -15.39 27.75
N GLN A 438 31.18 -14.91 26.91
CA GLN A 438 30.20 -13.92 27.41
C GLN A 438 29.04 -13.59 26.45
N LEU A 439 27.82 -13.63 27.00
CA LEU A 439 26.66 -12.93 26.45
C LEU A 439 26.81 -11.41 26.61
N LYS A 440 26.55 -10.64 25.54
CA LYS A 440 26.04 -9.25 25.59
C LYS A 440 25.48 -8.82 24.25
N ASN A 441 24.16 -8.68 24.19
CA ASN A 441 23.48 -8.07 23.04
C ASN A 441 23.92 -6.60 22.92
N VAL A 442 24.35 -6.19 21.74
CA VAL A 442 24.45 -4.77 21.36
C VAL A 442 23.45 -4.57 20.24
N ALA A 443 22.30 -3.97 20.57
CA ALA A 443 21.39 -3.48 19.56
C ALA A 443 22.06 -2.31 18.82
N LEU A 444 22.33 -2.49 17.52
CA LEU A 444 22.82 -1.40 16.68
C LEU A 444 21.63 -0.53 16.28
N ASN A 445 21.70 0.73 16.68
CA ASN A 445 20.68 1.75 16.47
C ASN A 445 20.88 2.40 15.08
N PRO A 446 19.96 2.21 14.10
CA PRO A 446 20.07 2.81 12.79
C PRO A 446 19.71 4.30 12.86
N ASN A 447 20.68 5.12 13.30
CA ASN A 447 20.53 6.57 13.44
C ASN A 447 21.76 7.30 12.87
N SER A 448 22.18 6.88 11.68
CA SER A 448 23.16 7.56 10.84
C SER A 448 22.51 8.75 10.14
N ASN A 449 22.66 9.94 10.73
CA ASN A 449 22.35 11.20 10.06
C ASN A 449 23.18 11.31 8.77
N HIS A 450 22.55 11.16 7.59
CA HIS A 450 23.24 11.36 6.32
C HIS A 450 23.66 12.83 6.19
N ALA A 451 24.97 13.05 6.03
CA ALA A 451 25.55 14.38 6.07
C ALA A 451 25.36 15.10 4.71
N VAL A 452 24.32 15.92 4.61
CA VAL A 452 24.11 16.81 3.43
C VAL A 452 25.30 17.75 3.28
N ALA A 453 26.20 17.44 2.35
CA ALA A 453 27.46 18.13 2.11
C ALA A 453 27.26 19.49 1.40
N LYS A 454 26.71 20.48 2.10
CA LYS A 454 26.52 21.84 1.59
C LYS A 454 27.87 22.54 1.34
N VAL A 455 28.24 22.71 0.08
CA VAL A 455 29.39 23.53 -0.34
C VAL A 455 29.04 25.02 -0.15
N ASN A 456 29.41 25.57 1.00
CA ASN A 456 29.24 26.99 1.33
C ASN A 456 30.58 27.72 1.39
N GLY A 457 30.73 28.77 0.58
CA GLY A 457 31.82 29.74 0.73
C GLY A 457 31.53 30.78 1.81
N HIS A 458 32.54 31.20 2.58
CA HIS A 458 32.44 32.39 3.44
C HIS A 458 32.41 33.67 2.61
N PRO A 459 31.76 34.72 3.14
CA PRO A 459 32.60 35.85 3.59
C PRO A 459 32.24 36.42 4.98
N ASP A 460 33.30 36.75 5.72
CA ASP A 460 33.53 37.82 6.70
C ASP A 460 32.42 38.36 7.64
N GLU A 461 32.79 38.43 8.93
CA GLU A 461 32.04 39.08 10.00
C GLU A 461 31.95 40.61 9.83
N ASN A 462 30.79 41.19 10.13
CA ASN A 462 30.64 42.50 10.78
C ASN A 462 29.28 42.54 11.47
N GLY A 463 29.24 42.72 12.80
CA GLY A 463 27.98 42.91 13.54
C GLY A 463 27.74 44.38 13.91
N ILE A 464 26.54 44.71 14.43
CA ILE A 464 26.24 45.77 15.41
C ILE A 464 24.71 45.85 15.69
N GLU A 465 24.35 46.08 16.95
CA GLU A 465 23.07 46.58 17.51
C GLU A 465 21.73 45.83 17.31
N GLU A 466 21.18 45.35 18.44
CA GLU A 466 19.72 45.27 18.69
C GLU A 466 19.14 46.69 18.84
N PRO A 467 17.80 46.87 18.66
CA PRO A 467 17.06 47.44 19.81
C PRO A 467 15.62 46.95 20.01
N GLU A 468 15.33 46.59 21.27
CA GLU A 468 14.13 46.83 22.13
C GLU A 468 12.66 46.65 21.65
N GLU A 469 11.81 46.40 22.65
CA GLU A 469 10.36 46.18 22.55
C GLU A 469 9.56 47.39 22.02
N THR A 470 8.41 47.13 21.38
CA THR A 470 7.20 47.96 21.58
C THR A 470 5.96 47.09 21.81
N LYS A 471 5.07 47.52 22.74
CA LYS A 471 3.80 46.86 23.08
C LYS A 471 2.62 47.79 22.80
N SER A 472 1.65 47.35 21.99
CA SER A 472 0.27 47.89 21.90
C SER A 472 -0.50 47.21 20.77
N THR A 473 -1.82 46.99 20.79
CA THR A 473 -2.85 46.98 21.84
C THR A 473 -4.07 46.21 21.31
N GLU A 474 -4.97 45.76 22.18
CA GLU A 474 -6.23 45.08 21.81
C GLU A 474 -7.16 45.96 20.95
N ASN A 475 -7.94 45.32 20.07
CA ASN A 475 -9.35 45.64 19.82
C ASN A 475 -10.04 44.46 19.09
N GLY A 476 -11.32 44.24 19.37
CA GLY A 476 -12.11 43.11 18.83
C GLY A 476 -13.23 43.52 17.87
N PHE A 477 -14.25 42.64 17.77
CA PHE A 477 -15.33 42.60 16.75
C PHE A 477 -14.85 42.15 15.34
N GLY A 478 -15.60 41.33 14.59
CA GLY A 478 -16.81 40.59 14.98
C GLY A 478 -17.52 39.91 13.79
N ALA A 479 -18.12 38.74 14.05
CA ALA A 479 -19.17 38.02 13.31
C ALA A 479 -19.31 38.13 11.76
N VAL A 480 -19.13 36.98 11.09
CA VAL A 480 -20.12 36.26 10.25
C VAL A 480 -21.22 37.09 9.55
N PRO A 481 -21.42 36.82 8.25
CA PRO A 481 -22.78 36.55 7.75
C PRO A 481 -22.88 35.18 7.05
N GLU A 482 -23.79 34.34 7.54
CA GLU A 482 -24.45 33.33 6.71
C GLU A 482 -25.40 34.04 5.73
N ASN A 483 -25.76 33.39 4.62
CA ASN A 483 -26.99 33.74 3.92
C ASN A 483 -27.53 32.54 3.14
N ALA A 484 -28.57 31.91 3.70
CA ALA A 484 -29.39 30.95 2.96
C ALA A 484 -30.44 31.70 2.13
N ASN A 485 -30.91 31.09 1.03
CA ASN A 485 -32.22 31.41 0.48
C ASN A 485 -32.79 30.20 -0.26
N THR A 486 -34.09 29.99 -0.13
CA THR A 486 -34.82 28.82 -0.65
C THR A 486 -35.74 29.19 -1.81
N ASP A 487 -36.10 28.16 -2.59
CA ASP A 487 -37.32 27.94 -3.37
C ASP A 487 -38.13 29.15 -3.93
N GLN A 488 -38.45 29.12 -5.23
CA GLN A 488 -39.72 28.54 -5.70
C GLN A 488 -39.99 28.68 -7.23
N ASN A 489 -40.10 27.52 -7.89
CA ASN A 489 -41.25 27.08 -8.71
C ASN A 489 -41.57 27.74 -10.09
N SER A 490 -42.37 27.00 -10.89
CA SER A 490 -42.83 27.21 -12.29
C SER A 490 -41.75 27.13 -13.38
N GLY A 491 -41.90 26.39 -14.49
CA GLY A 491 -42.89 25.36 -14.84
C GLY A 491 -43.94 25.77 -15.90
N ASN A 492 -43.78 25.26 -17.13
CA ASN A 492 -44.86 24.95 -18.09
C ASN A 492 -44.37 23.96 -19.18
N GLU A 493 -45.29 23.36 -19.93
CA GLU A 493 -45.09 22.15 -20.76
C GLU A 493 -45.13 22.42 -22.30
N GLN A 494 -45.26 21.33 -23.10
CA GLN A 494 -45.66 21.23 -24.52
C GLN A 494 -44.59 21.49 -25.62
N GLU A 495 -44.51 20.73 -26.75
CA GLU A 495 -45.07 19.39 -27.10
C GLU A 495 -44.45 18.86 -28.44
N ASN A 496 -44.93 17.69 -28.91
CA ASN A 496 -44.65 16.96 -30.18
C ASN A 496 -43.31 16.19 -30.29
N SER A 497 -43.18 14.96 -30.83
CA SER A 497 -43.86 14.18 -31.92
C SER A 497 -43.53 14.66 -33.35
N GLU A 498 -43.58 13.86 -34.43
CA GLU A 498 -43.88 12.43 -34.71
C GLU A 498 -42.64 11.74 -35.40
N GLU A 499 -42.53 10.46 -35.81
CA GLU A 499 -43.37 9.22 -35.88
C GLU A 499 -42.42 7.96 -35.95
N GLU A 500 -42.93 6.72 -36.12
CA GLU A 500 -42.20 5.42 -36.23
C GLU A 500 -42.28 4.83 -37.68
N PRO A 501 -41.72 3.63 -38.06
CA PRO A 501 -42.39 2.33 -37.81
C PRO A 501 -41.53 1.02 -37.79
N GLU A 502 -42.20 -0.11 -37.47
CA GLU A 502 -41.71 -1.50 -37.39
C GLU A 502 -41.69 -2.30 -38.72
N ASN A 503 -41.02 -3.48 -38.74
CA ASN A 503 -41.32 -4.72 -39.52
C ASN A 503 -40.12 -5.73 -39.39
N SER A 504 -40.21 -7.07 -39.45
CA SER A 504 -41.19 -8.09 -38.98
C SER A 504 -40.70 -9.52 -39.36
N GLU A 505 -40.82 -10.51 -38.45
CA GLU A 505 -40.81 -11.98 -38.71
C GLU A 505 -39.46 -12.57 -39.26
N GLU A 506 -39.14 -13.89 -39.25
CA GLU A 506 -39.88 -15.14 -39.00
C GLU A 506 -38.91 -16.27 -38.47
N GLU A 507 -39.41 -17.37 -37.88
CA GLU A 507 -38.60 -18.58 -37.51
C GLU A 507 -38.52 -19.61 -38.67
N PRO A 508 -37.72 -20.71 -38.56
CA PRO A 508 -38.37 -22.00 -38.19
C PRO A 508 -37.50 -23.00 -37.38
N GLU A 509 -38.14 -24.11 -36.96
CA GLU A 509 -37.64 -25.17 -36.07
C GLU A 509 -36.79 -26.32 -36.71
N ASN A 510 -36.13 -27.09 -35.82
CA ASN A 510 -36.21 -28.57 -35.65
C ASN A 510 -35.05 -29.53 -36.08
N SER A 511 -35.15 -30.77 -35.53
CA SER A 511 -34.20 -31.91 -35.46
C SER A 511 -32.93 -31.67 -34.64
N GLU A 512 -32.63 -32.36 -33.53
CA GLU A 512 -32.72 -33.80 -33.14
C GLU A 512 -31.70 -34.72 -33.83
N GLU A 513 -30.74 -35.24 -33.04
CA GLU A 513 -30.32 -36.65 -33.01
C GLU A 513 -29.47 -36.90 -31.73
N GLU A 514 -29.78 -37.97 -30.98
CA GLU A 514 -28.95 -38.53 -29.89
C GLU A 514 -28.21 -39.77 -30.42
N GLU A 515 -27.00 -40.09 -29.93
CA GLU A 515 -26.59 -41.50 -29.76
C GLU A 515 -25.39 -41.69 -28.80
N ASP A 516 -25.51 -42.74 -27.98
CA ASP A 516 -24.59 -43.33 -26.98
C ASP A 516 -25.19 -44.76 -26.71
N PRO A 517 -24.47 -45.83 -26.29
CA PRO A 517 -23.11 -45.89 -25.74
C PRO A 517 -22.23 -47.08 -26.22
N ASP A 518 -21.18 -47.36 -25.43
CA ASP A 518 -20.49 -48.65 -25.21
C ASP A 518 -19.61 -49.27 -26.31
N LYS A 519 -18.33 -49.44 -25.96
CA LYS A 519 -17.71 -50.79 -25.92
C LYS A 519 -16.41 -50.86 -25.13
N ASP A 520 -16.38 -51.76 -24.14
CA ASP A 520 -15.16 -52.39 -23.65
C ASP A 520 -14.55 -53.31 -24.74
N GLU A 521 -13.22 -53.37 -24.82
CA GLU A 521 -12.53 -54.62 -25.14
C GLU A 521 -11.11 -54.60 -24.55
N ALA A 522 -10.78 -55.58 -23.70
CA ALA A 522 -9.48 -55.73 -23.07
C ALA A 522 -8.71 -56.89 -23.72
N ILE A 523 -7.40 -56.70 -23.94
CA ILE A 523 -6.50 -57.75 -24.45
C ILE A 523 -5.24 -57.77 -23.58
N GLU A 524 -4.95 -58.93 -22.99
CA GLU A 524 -3.68 -59.22 -22.30
C GLU A 524 -2.66 -59.84 -23.26
N LEU A 525 -1.38 -59.49 -23.03
CA LEU A 525 -0.17 -60.33 -23.18
C LEU A 525 0.02 -61.19 -24.44
N GLU A 526 1.15 -60.98 -25.12
CA GLU A 526 2.19 -62.04 -25.19
C GLU A 526 3.59 -61.43 -25.42
N TYR A 527 4.66 -62.24 -25.30
CA TYR A 527 6.06 -61.82 -25.25
C TYR A 527 6.80 -62.19 -26.56
N GLU A 528 7.75 -61.36 -26.98
CA GLU A 528 8.93 -61.79 -27.76
C GLU A 528 10.20 -61.22 -27.08
N GLU A 529 11.31 -61.95 -27.16
CA GLU A 529 12.62 -61.64 -26.54
C GLU A 529 13.65 -61.23 -27.61
N ASP A 530 14.85 -60.82 -27.17
CA ASP A 530 16.06 -60.52 -27.97
C ASP A 530 16.02 -59.20 -28.81
N GLU A 531 17.11 -58.46 -29.05
CA GLU A 531 18.55 -58.65 -28.76
C GLU A 531 19.15 -57.46 -27.93
N GLU A 532 20.33 -57.66 -27.33
CA GLU A 532 21.08 -56.60 -26.61
C GLU A 532 21.88 -55.71 -27.58
N GLU A 533 21.69 -54.38 -27.57
CA GLU A 533 22.64 -53.40 -28.13
C GLU A 533 23.10 -52.40 -27.04
N GLU A 534 24.27 -51.77 -27.25
CA GLU A 534 25.04 -51.09 -26.21
C GLU A 534 24.51 -49.68 -25.89
N ASP A 535 24.28 -49.41 -24.60
CA ASP A 535 23.75 -48.13 -24.07
C ASP A 535 24.83 -47.02 -24.09
N GLU A 536 25.05 -46.41 -25.27
CA GLU A 536 25.60 -45.06 -25.36
C GLU A 536 24.56 -44.07 -24.82
N GLY A 537 24.55 -43.92 -23.48
CA GLY A 537 23.61 -43.07 -22.76
C GLY A 537 23.57 -41.64 -23.34
N PRO A 538 22.39 -41.01 -23.36
CA PRO A 538 22.13 -39.85 -24.21
C PRO A 538 23.11 -38.71 -23.93
N GLU A 539 23.65 -38.12 -25.00
CA GLU A 539 24.30 -36.82 -24.92
C GLU A 539 23.33 -35.86 -24.22
N ILE A 540 23.76 -35.32 -23.07
CA ILE A 540 23.10 -34.18 -22.47
C ILE A 540 23.30 -33.03 -23.46
N LEU A 541 22.32 -32.84 -24.34
CA LEU A 541 22.10 -31.55 -24.95
C LEU A 541 21.95 -30.57 -23.79
N ASP A 542 22.96 -29.73 -23.61
CA ASP A 542 22.87 -28.56 -22.75
C ASP A 542 21.72 -27.71 -23.28
N MET A 543 20.53 -27.94 -22.73
CA MET A 543 19.47 -26.97 -22.75
C MET A 543 19.97 -25.81 -21.90
N GLU A 544 20.67 -24.88 -22.56
CA GLU A 544 20.79 -23.49 -22.13
C GLU A 544 19.36 -23.03 -21.81
N GLY A 545 19.00 -23.11 -20.53
CA GLY A 545 17.73 -22.58 -20.07
C GLY A 545 17.76 -21.09 -20.34
N GLU A 546 16.76 -20.57 -21.06
CA GLU A 546 16.61 -19.13 -21.22
C GLU A 546 16.47 -18.52 -19.82
N GLU A 547 17.55 -17.91 -19.32
CA GLU A 547 17.54 -17.10 -18.10
C GLU A 547 16.65 -15.89 -18.36
N SER A 548 15.34 -16.09 -18.15
CA SER A 548 14.28 -15.09 -18.27
C SER A 548 14.30 -14.11 -17.09
N GLY A 549 15.49 -13.60 -16.77
CA GLY A 549 15.67 -12.46 -15.91
C GLY A 549 14.99 -11.24 -16.51
N GLU A 550 14.43 -10.37 -15.66
CA GLU A 550 13.98 -9.07 -16.13
C GLU A 550 15.18 -8.21 -16.55
N PRO A 551 15.02 -7.30 -17.53
CA PRO A 551 16.11 -6.46 -18.03
C PRO A 551 16.68 -5.57 -16.92
N ASN A 552 17.98 -5.28 -16.99
CA ASN A 552 18.57 -4.18 -16.22
C ASN A 552 17.89 -2.87 -16.59
N ARG A 553 17.61 -2.03 -15.59
CA ARG A 553 16.89 -0.76 -15.78
C ARG A 553 17.63 0.42 -15.17
N VAL A 554 17.45 1.57 -15.80
CA VAL A 554 17.86 2.86 -15.24
C VAL A 554 16.62 3.75 -15.12
N ASP A 555 16.26 4.09 -13.89
CA ASP A 555 15.15 4.97 -13.57
C ASP A 555 15.66 6.42 -13.46
N ILE A 556 15.00 7.36 -14.13
CA ILE A 556 15.34 8.79 -14.15
C ILE A 556 14.14 9.61 -13.68
N MET A 557 14.32 10.37 -12.59
CA MET A 557 13.23 11.14 -11.96
C MET A 557 13.61 12.60 -11.80
N PHE A 558 12.88 13.51 -12.45
CA PHE A 558 13.06 14.96 -12.28
C PHE A 558 11.94 15.58 -11.45
N PHE A 559 12.29 16.15 -10.30
CA PHE A 559 11.34 16.61 -9.28
C PHE A 559 11.10 18.13 -9.30
N ILE A 560 9.83 18.52 -9.46
CA ILE A 560 9.36 19.90 -9.44
C ILE A 560 8.35 20.08 -8.30
N ILE A 561 8.81 20.68 -7.19
CA ILE A 561 7.98 21.04 -6.04
C ILE A 561 7.63 22.52 -6.17
N PRO A 562 6.35 22.90 -6.32
CA PRO A 562 5.98 24.31 -6.48
C PRO A 562 6.18 25.12 -5.18
N SER A 563 6.70 26.34 -5.31
CA SER A 563 7.08 27.18 -4.17
C SER A 563 5.92 28.05 -3.68
N LYS A 564 5.50 27.82 -2.43
CA LYS A 564 4.50 28.64 -1.74
C LYS A 564 5.14 29.87 -1.09
N ASP A 565 5.41 30.90 -1.90
CA ASP A 565 5.66 32.29 -1.50
C ASP A 565 6.46 32.52 -0.20
N SER A 566 7.70 32.03 -0.10
CA SER A 566 8.77 32.66 0.71
C SER A 566 10.13 31.94 0.56
N GLU A 567 11.23 32.63 0.86
CA GLU A 567 12.60 32.24 0.50
C GLU A 567 13.23 31.19 1.44
N THR A 568 12.45 30.40 2.20
CA THR A 568 12.95 29.65 3.37
C THR A 568 12.52 28.18 3.53
N SER A 569 11.77 27.56 2.60
CA SER A 569 11.47 26.12 2.64
C SER A 569 11.81 25.42 1.33
N THR A 570 12.86 24.57 1.34
CA THR A 570 13.37 23.86 0.16
C THR A 570 12.80 22.45 -0.02
N GLY A 571 12.20 21.89 1.03
CA GLY A 571 11.85 20.47 1.12
C GLY A 571 10.38 20.16 0.84
N TRP A 572 10.18 19.04 0.15
CA TRP A 572 9.17 18.07 0.54
C TRP A 572 9.78 17.26 1.70
N GLU A 573 9.03 16.99 2.76
CA GLU A 573 9.55 16.20 3.89
C GLU A 573 9.41 14.71 3.58
N GLU A 574 10.46 13.93 3.80
CA GLU A 574 10.49 12.49 3.52
C GLU A 574 9.36 11.71 4.23
N THR A 575 8.97 12.17 5.44
CA THR A 575 7.89 11.63 6.25
C THR A 575 6.49 11.94 5.72
N TRP A 576 6.35 12.70 4.64
CA TRP A 576 5.08 12.88 3.93
C TRP A 576 4.78 11.74 2.93
N GLY A 577 5.76 10.87 2.67
CA GLY A 577 5.67 9.80 1.66
C GLY A 577 5.69 10.35 0.23
N GLY A 578 5.36 9.51 -0.75
CA GLY A 578 5.57 9.81 -2.17
C GLY A 578 7.03 9.66 -2.61
N ASN A 579 7.86 8.98 -1.83
CA ASN A 579 9.26 8.68 -2.17
C ASN A 579 9.31 7.48 -3.12
N ARG A 580 10.28 7.44 -4.05
CA ARG A 580 10.51 6.22 -4.85
C ARG A 580 11.33 5.24 -4.01
N ILE A 581 10.69 4.19 -3.56
CA ILE A 581 11.27 3.11 -2.76
C ILE A 581 11.66 1.96 -3.69
N TYR A 582 12.86 1.42 -3.49
CA TYR A 582 13.39 0.25 -4.17
C TYR A 582 13.48 -0.92 -3.20
N THR A 583 13.11 -2.12 -3.64
CA THR A 583 12.98 -3.31 -2.79
C THR A 583 13.57 -4.52 -3.50
N ASP A 584 14.39 -5.28 -2.78
CA ASP A 584 14.87 -6.60 -3.18
C ASP A 584 13.69 -7.60 -3.15
N ASP A 585 13.35 -8.20 -4.29
CA ASP A 585 12.12 -9.00 -4.41
C ASP A 585 12.22 -10.39 -3.76
N LEU A 586 13.43 -10.90 -3.50
CA LEU A 586 13.67 -12.18 -2.84
C LEU A 586 13.56 -12.10 -1.31
N THR A 587 13.93 -10.95 -0.73
CA THR A 587 14.04 -10.75 0.72
C THR A 587 13.04 -9.73 1.26
N GLY A 588 12.42 -8.93 0.40
CA GLY A 588 11.53 -7.83 0.78
C GLY A 588 12.23 -6.62 1.42
N ASN A 589 13.56 -6.58 1.43
CA ASN A 589 14.34 -5.50 2.04
C ASN A 589 14.29 -4.23 1.19
N GLN A 590 14.04 -3.09 1.83
CA GLN A 590 14.21 -1.78 1.22
C GLN A 590 15.70 -1.49 1.01
N LEU A 591 16.08 -1.15 -0.23
CA LEU A 591 17.46 -0.88 -0.63
C LEU A 591 17.73 0.63 -0.74
N ILE A 592 16.91 1.34 -1.51
CA ILE A 592 17.08 2.76 -1.88
C ILE A 592 15.75 3.50 -1.66
N ASN A 593 15.81 4.79 -1.29
CA ASN A 593 14.66 5.63 -0.94
C ASN A 593 14.88 7.06 -1.46
N VAL A 594 14.36 7.35 -2.64
CA VAL A 594 14.51 8.66 -3.30
C VAL A 594 13.35 9.57 -2.89
N ALA A 595 13.60 10.42 -1.91
CA ALA A 595 12.66 11.47 -1.49
C ALA A 595 12.56 12.60 -2.55
N PRO A 596 11.37 13.16 -2.82
CA PRO A 596 11.22 14.28 -3.75
C PRO A 596 12.02 15.52 -3.34
N ALA A 597 12.89 16.03 -4.24
CA ALA A 597 13.78 17.16 -3.94
C ALA A 597 13.69 18.28 -4.99
N SER A 598 13.58 19.53 -4.53
CA SER A 598 13.28 20.67 -5.41
C SER A 598 14.39 20.92 -6.44
N ASN A 599 14.04 20.80 -7.73
CA ASN A 599 14.96 21.00 -8.86
C ASN A 599 16.09 19.95 -8.90
N SER A 600 15.79 18.71 -8.48
CA SER A 600 16.75 17.62 -8.51
C SER A 600 16.43 16.60 -9.59
N LEU A 601 17.47 16.08 -10.23
CA LEU A 601 17.43 14.90 -11.08
C LEU A 601 17.99 13.72 -10.29
N ALA A 602 17.16 12.73 -9.98
CA ALA A 602 17.61 11.45 -9.43
C ALA A 602 17.82 10.45 -10.57
N VAL A 603 18.86 9.62 -10.42
CA VAL A 603 19.19 8.50 -11.30
C VAL A 603 19.42 7.27 -10.43
N VAL A 604 18.76 6.16 -10.73
CA VAL A 604 18.92 4.88 -10.02
C VAL A 604 19.16 3.77 -11.04
N VAL A 605 20.18 2.96 -10.84
CA VAL A 605 20.50 1.77 -11.63
C VAL A 605 20.04 0.53 -10.84
N ARG A 606 19.35 -0.40 -11.50
CA ARG A 606 18.88 -1.64 -10.88
C ARG A 606 18.86 -2.81 -11.87
N ASP A 607 19.00 -4.03 -11.35
CA ASP A 607 18.76 -5.25 -12.10
C ASP A 607 17.28 -5.69 -12.03
N GLY A 608 16.98 -6.82 -12.68
CA GLY A 608 15.64 -7.40 -12.77
C GLY A 608 15.09 -8.06 -11.49
N SER A 609 15.81 -8.04 -10.37
CA SER A 609 15.36 -8.55 -9.06
C SER A 609 14.94 -7.45 -8.08
N ILE A 610 14.88 -6.21 -8.55
CA ILE A 610 14.57 -5.02 -7.75
C ILE A 610 13.31 -4.31 -8.29
N SER A 611 12.18 -4.57 -7.64
CA SER A 611 10.97 -3.76 -7.81
C SER A 611 11.12 -2.36 -7.23
N SER A 612 10.35 -1.42 -7.77
CA SER A 612 10.23 -0.07 -7.20
C SER A 612 8.80 0.44 -7.19
N HIS A 613 8.48 1.30 -6.23
CA HIS A 613 7.14 1.88 -6.04
C HIS A 613 7.22 3.29 -5.43
N TYR A 614 6.14 4.06 -5.53
CA TYR A 614 6.00 5.32 -4.80
C TYR A 614 5.20 5.10 -3.51
N SER A 615 5.82 5.39 -2.36
CA SER A 615 5.18 5.24 -1.05
C SER A 615 3.95 6.14 -0.89
N TYR A 616 3.02 5.75 0.01
CA TYR A 616 1.78 6.48 0.21
C TYR A 616 2.01 7.93 0.68
N THR A 617 1.54 8.89 -0.11
CA THR A 617 1.57 10.31 0.24
C THR A 617 0.49 10.62 1.27
N ASN A 618 0.89 10.85 2.52
CA ASN A 618 0.02 10.92 3.69
C ASN A 618 -0.51 12.33 3.99
N CYS A 619 -1.24 12.51 5.09
CA CYS A 619 -1.95 13.73 5.46
C CYS A 619 -1.02 14.84 5.98
N LEU A 620 0.22 14.51 6.37
CA LEU A 620 1.24 15.50 6.73
C LEU A 620 1.67 16.32 5.50
N ALA A 621 1.60 15.74 4.30
CA ALA A 621 1.70 16.47 3.03
C ALA A 621 0.62 17.57 2.91
N SER A 622 -0.54 17.39 3.55
CA SER A 622 -1.64 18.35 3.63
C SER A 622 -2.10 18.84 2.23
N LYS A 623 -1.79 20.09 1.86
CA LYS A 623 -2.06 20.69 0.54
C LYS A 623 -0.79 20.89 -0.29
N ASN A 624 0.31 20.23 0.06
CA ASN A 624 1.53 20.22 -0.75
C ASN A 624 1.37 19.19 -1.87
N ILE A 625 2.01 19.48 -3.00
CA ILE A 625 2.05 18.61 -4.17
C ILE A 625 3.47 18.62 -4.72
N PHE A 626 3.87 17.57 -5.42
CA PHE A 626 5.03 17.60 -6.29
C PHE A 626 4.68 17.02 -7.66
N TYR A 627 5.44 17.44 -8.66
CA TYR A 627 5.45 16.85 -9.98
C TYR A 627 6.74 16.07 -10.17
N CYS A 628 6.66 14.88 -10.74
CA CYS A 628 7.81 14.09 -11.16
C CYS A 628 7.70 13.83 -12.66
N TYR A 629 8.70 14.22 -13.44
CA TYR A 629 8.86 13.67 -14.78
C TYR A 629 9.72 12.41 -14.65
N ASP A 630 9.05 11.26 -14.79
CA ASP A 630 9.53 9.94 -14.39
C ASP A 630 9.74 9.08 -15.64
N PHE A 631 10.91 8.46 -15.75
CA PHE A 631 11.31 7.57 -16.84
C PHE A 631 11.86 6.27 -16.28
N GLU A 632 11.61 5.18 -16.99
CA GLU A 632 12.21 3.86 -16.72
C GLU A 632 12.78 3.35 -18.04
N PHE A 633 14.08 3.11 -18.13
CA PHE A 633 14.76 2.65 -19.35
C PHE A 633 15.15 1.18 -19.22
N ASP A 634 14.71 0.33 -20.14
CA ASP A 634 15.07 -1.10 -20.20
C ASP A 634 16.27 -1.32 -21.13
N PHE A 635 17.34 -1.91 -20.60
CA PHE A 635 18.50 -2.33 -21.38
C PHE A 635 18.40 -3.83 -21.73
N PRO A 636 18.77 -4.25 -22.96
CA PRO A 636 18.73 -5.66 -23.35
C PRO A 636 19.58 -6.56 -22.43
N ILE A 637 19.09 -7.76 -22.15
CA ILE A 637 19.81 -8.77 -21.35
C ILE A 637 21.14 -9.10 -22.07
N GLY A 638 22.25 -9.01 -21.34
CA GLY A 638 23.61 -9.15 -21.91
C GLY A 638 24.15 -7.91 -22.65
N GLY A 639 23.44 -6.77 -22.59
CA GLY A 639 23.85 -5.49 -23.18
C GLY A 639 24.51 -4.51 -22.21
N CYS A 640 25.09 -4.99 -21.11
CA CYS A 640 25.79 -4.23 -20.06
C CYS A 640 27.16 -4.87 -19.80
#